data_AF-A0A949S6X3-F1
#
_entry.id   AF-A0A949S6X3-F1
#
_cell.length_a   1.000
_cell.length_b   1.000
_cell.length_c   1.000
_cell.angle_alpha   90.00
_cell.angle_beta   90.00
_cell.angle_gamma   90.00
#
_symmetry.space_group_name_H-M   'P 1'
#
loop_
_entity.id
_entity.type
_entity.pdbx_description
1 polymer ?
#
loop_
_entity_poly.entity_id
_entity_poly.type
_entity_poly.pdbx_seq_one_letter_code
_entity_poly.pdbx_strand_id
1 'polypeptide(L)'
;MKKLIHKLKLLSLIIFSAAMADTADSKSESSNIKNSAMLFDTLCYYDTCAVIADSGRTVVINSDLVTTYIRVYNGCTLVINSGVTVTLIGDVHPENELILFSGGTITGQGLLKTHGNPDPVHDVIMEIRENSVFDVEVKSSSGRAVFLNGYNENFISAKKNITIDAGAQMLYSGSSGNSRLTLYGNILNNGKLWSSSGLINFKGQTITNNDSVYADIEIDTNCTINGAGAWLCTYLYVMPYRTLYLDNNINLSVRNFILQPNADVNLNTYSLTLRDYAFYNYTDVLMYDSTLISNGQIFTNGTGVRLNMDTTASLRVPLIADSGNILIMTLFGSRTIFDTTITINVNASFNSSNEVIFKDDVFNNGYLNLNFCKFRGSSLVNNGTVCSGIFDFDSDCNFSGSGYWTCSSYTYLKSNRTMTLQSNVNIRNNTFEIEPNAVLNLNGYNFNLDHLDSTSGNFIVDSAATITGDGEVVAKGYPQIFRVDIFNHYHSNFNSKLRVESGILYMSSSIASENNKTIINKSVRIDSGAILSTTSYSDTLIAKDSIINKGTMYGSFKLSGNTFINNGIVTSASIYFGSNFSSGVPQTLQGTGSFAEPSNCIITNGASVSLISNHQLFNLQIDSGGTFDISNQTLKISGLGTVSIVNNGTFITNGSTVEFNNQNNAQYFPVANINYNNVIVNNPQGVLMSGNVTLPALLTLSIGDIELNNFVITLTPSATLVETPGNTVKGNGYITTTRNINSPSGLNVGGLGAVITTSSNLGMTEIRRGHLVQYGLAGKNSIARYFDIEPTNNSNLNATLSFKYDESELDTLNESELGLYKSTNGGLNYSFIGGASDTANNQITLTGINDFSRWSASEYSFPMPASITLIIEGLLDEITFLLNSVDTVTILLANSTPPYNIIDSSRSTIDSINYTGEFLFSNAPSGVYYIIVKHRNGIETWSKSGGEIYNIGKNLIYDFTIAQTQAYGDNQISKAGRWCIYSGDVNQDGIIEGEDLLLIDNDAAGFLIGYSVSDLNGDGIVDGTDMLIAGNNSDNFIYVIKP
;
A
#
# COMPACT_ATOMS: atom_id res chain seq x y z
N MET A 1 15.49 92.34 55.35
CA MET A 1 16.85 92.61 54.81
C MET A 1 17.30 91.62 53.73
N LYS A 2 17.12 90.28 53.88
CA LYS A 2 17.47 89.30 52.82
C LYS A 2 16.72 89.44 51.48
N LYS A 3 15.49 89.98 51.46
CA LYS A 3 14.78 90.37 50.20
C LYS A 3 15.25 91.71 49.59
N LEU A 4 16.02 92.52 50.32
CA LEU A 4 16.57 93.79 49.84
C LEU A 4 17.95 93.59 49.19
N ILE A 5 18.74 92.63 49.69
CA ILE A 5 20.01 92.19 49.09
C ILE A 5 19.79 91.49 47.74
N HIS A 6 18.66 90.82 47.56
CA HIS A 6 18.28 90.17 46.29
C HIS A 6 17.76 91.18 45.23
N LYS A 7 17.23 92.35 45.64
CA LYS A 7 16.78 93.41 44.73
C LYS A 7 17.89 94.41 44.33
N LEU A 8 18.92 94.61 45.18
CA LEU A 8 20.10 95.41 44.81
C LEU A 8 21.06 94.68 43.83
N LYS A 9 21.10 93.34 43.83
CA LYS A 9 21.82 92.55 42.82
C LYS A 9 21.11 92.48 41.45
N LEU A 10 19.79 92.67 41.42
CA LEU A 10 19.04 92.72 40.15
C LEU A 10 19.17 94.08 39.44
N LEU A 11 19.60 95.14 40.14
CA LEU A 11 19.78 96.48 39.57
C LEU A 11 21.21 96.72 39.04
N SER A 12 22.22 95.97 39.52
CA SER A 12 23.57 95.97 38.91
C SER A 12 23.64 95.19 37.60
N LEU A 13 22.61 94.40 37.29
CA LEU A 13 22.46 93.64 36.04
C LEU A 13 21.94 94.51 34.87
N ILE A 14 21.55 95.77 35.10
CA ILE A 14 21.02 96.69 34.07
C ILE A 14 22.00 97.84 33.75
N ILE A 15 23.09 98.01 34.51
CA ILE A 15 24.03 99.16 34.32
C ILE A 15 25.40 98.73 33.73
N PHE A 16 25.74 97.45 33.68
CA PHE A 16 27.02 96.99 33.09
C PHE A 16 26.96 96.65 31.60
N SER A 17 25.81 96.78 30.95
CA SER A 17 25.65 96.57 29.50
C SER A 17 25.89 97.83 28.64
N ALA A 18 26.35 98.95 29.23
CA ALA A 18 26.48 100.23 28.54
C ALA A 18 27.92 100.81 28.47
N ALA A 19 28.97 100.08 28.87
CA ALA A 19 30.34 100.62 28.94
C ALA A 19 31.44 99.80 28.24
N MET A 20 31.09 98.84 27.38
CA MET A 20 32.08 98.17 26.50
C MET A 20 31.68 98.31 25.03
N ALA A 21 31.54 99.57 24.62
CA ALA A 21 31.61 99.96 23.22
C ALA A 21 32.49 101.21 23.17
N ASP A 22 33.81 101.05 23.19
CA ASP A 22 34.68 101.81 22.28
C ASP A 22 36.17 101.41 22.37
N THR A 23 36.79 101.41 21.19
CA THR A 23 38.23 101.55 20.89
C THR A 23 39.24 100.46 21.25
N ALA A 24 39.84 99.96 20.16
CA ALA A 24 40.98 99.06 20.05
C ALA A 24 42.32 99.72 20.46
N ASP A 25 43.32 98.92 20.85
CA ASP A 25 44.61 98.89 20.13
C ASP A 25 45.47 97.66 20.49
N SER A 26 46.24 97.26 19.49
CA SER A 26 47.19 96.18 19.37
C SER A 26 48.42 96.27 20.30
N LYS A 27 48.73 95.18 21.03
CA LYS A 27 50.12 94.76 21.36
C LYS A 27 50.15 93.34 21.95
N SER A 28 50.97 92.49 21.34
CA SER A 28 51.27 91.12 21.76
C SER A 28 52.19 91.10 22.99
N GLU A 29 51.75 90.52 24.10
CA GLU A 29 52.63 90.07 25.18
C GLU A 29 52.36 88.59 25.48
N SER A 30 53.33 87.73 25.16
CA SER A 30 53.40 86.33 25.56
C SER A 30 53.80 86.26 27.04
N SER A 31 52.88 85.94 27.94
CA SER A 31 53.19 85.70 29.36
C SER A 31 53.41 84.19 29.60
N ASN A 32 54.64 83.84 29.98
CA ASN A 32 55.02 82.49 30.38
C ASN A 32 54.64 82.26 31.86
N ILE A 33 53.65 81.42 32.12
CA ILE A 33 53.29 81.02 33.49
C ILE A 33 54.30 79.98 34.00
N LYS A 34 55.22 80.38 34.88
CA LYS A 34 55.96 79.50 35.79
C LYS A 34 55.45 79.76 37.21
N ASN A 35 54.96 78.71 37.86
CA ASN A 35 54.67 78.59 39.30
C ASN A 35 54.89 79.86 40.15
N SER A 36 53.85 80.67 40.33
CA SER A 36 53.54 81.43 41.56
C SER A 36 52.35 82.37 41.31
N ALA A 37 51.46 82.44 42.31
CA ALA A 37 50.25 83.25 42.45
C ALA A 37 50.09 84.56 41.62
N MET A 38 48.86 84.73 41.12
CA MET A 38 48.14 85.96 40.72
C MET A 38 48.64 86.79 39.52
N LEU A 39 47.90 86.74 38.39
CA LEU A 39 47.04 87.83 37.89
C LEU A 39 46.45 87.47 36.50
N PHE A 40 45.24 86.94 36.50
CA PHE A 40 44.14 87.24 35.57
C PHE A 40 42.87 87.23 36.43
N ASP A 41 41.77 87.85 36.00
CA ASP A 41 40.56 88.10 36.81
C ASP A 41 39.89 86.78 37.29
N THR A 42 40.51 86.13 38.27
CA THR A 42 40.01 84.96 39.01
C THR A 42 39.06 85.47 40.07
N LEU A 43 37.78 85.53 39.73
CA LEU A 43 36.70 85.51 40.72
C LEU A 43 36.66 84.11 41.35
N CYS A 44 37.56 83.85 42.29
CA CYS A 44 37.43 82.70 43.19
C CYS A 44 36.29 83.00 44.17
N TYR A 45 35.14 82.37 43.95
CA TYR A 45 34.09 82.27 44.96
C TYR A 45 33.97 80.77 45.29
N TYR A 46 34.47 80.38 46.46
CA TYR A 46 34.60 79.00 46.98
C TYR A 46 35.59 78.11 46.19
N ASP A 47 36.84 78.01 46.66
CA ASP A 47 37.87 76.98 46.37
C ASP A 47 38.06 76.46 44.92
N THR A 48 37.75 77.27 43.89
CA THR A 48 37.79 76.87 42.47
C THR A 48 38.79 77.69 41.64
N CYS A 49 39.59 77.02 40.81
CA CYS A 49 40.48 77.63 39.81
C CYS A 49 39.75 77.73 38.46
N ALA A 50 39.83 78.88 37.80
CA ALA A 50 39.23 79.12 36.48
C ALA A 50 40.28 79.67 35.49
N VAL A 51 40.30 79.15 34.26
CA VAL A 51 41.13 79.66 33.16
C VAL A 51 40.27 80.47 32.22
N ILE A 52 40.49 81.77 32.14
CA ILE A 52 39.72 82.69 31.28
C ILE A 52 40.66 83.34 30.26
N ALA A 53 40.43 83.08 28.97
CA ALA A 53 41.07 83.78 27.87
C ALA A 53 40.05 84.74 27.24
N ASP A 54 40.23 86.04 27.48
CA ASP A 54 39.34 87.12 27.04
C ASP A 54 40.14 88.27 26.38
N SER A 55 39.44 89.21 25.74
CA SER A 55 39.99 90.44 25.14
C SER A 55 41.05 90.19 24.05
N GLY A 56 40.88 89.15 23.23
CA GLY A 56 41.75 88.82 22.09
C GLY A 56 43.11 88.22 22.46
N ARG A 57 43.29 87.75 23.70
CA ARG A 57 44.59 87.25 24.21
C ARG A 57 44.87 85.79 23.86
N THR A 58 46.16 85.46 23.80
CA THR A 58 46.66 84.08 23.81
C THR A 58 47.17 83.71 25.20
N VAL A 59 46.59 82.69 25.82
CA VAL A 59 46.99 82.13 27.13
C VAL A 59 47.76 80.84 26.89
N VAL A 60 48.98 80.71 27.40
CA VAL A 60 49.82 79.51 27.22
C VAL A 60 50.03 78.81 28.57
N ILE A 61 49.63 77.54 28.66
CA ILE A 61 49.80 76.68 29.84
C ILE A 61 51.08 75.85 29.67
N ASN A 62 52.04 76.05 30.56
CA ASN A 62 53.39 75.48 30.51
C ASN A 62 53.66 74.39 31.56
N SER A 63 52.74 74.14 32.48
CA SER A 63 52.85 73.13 33.54
C SER A 63 51.48 72.53 33.83
N ASP A 64 51.43 71.33 34.38
CA ASP A 64 50.18 70.66 34.74
C ASP A 64 49.28 71.57 35.58
N LEU A 65 48.00 71.56 35.26
CA LEU A 65 47.00 72.44 35.88
C LEU A 65 45.75 71.64 36.20
N VAL A 66 45.19 71.85 37.39
CA VAL A 66 43.86 71.36 37.76
C VAL A 66 42.93 72.56 37.88
N THR A 67 41.80 72.52 37.18
CA THR A 67 40.85 73.64 37.08
C THR A 67 39.42 73.11 37.05
N THR A 68 38.46 73.92 37.48
CA THR A 68 37.02 73.58 37.38
C THR A 68 36.34 74.32 36.24
N TYR A 69 36.88 75.46 35.80
CA TYR A 69 36.35 76.20 34.67
C TYR A 69 37.40 76.56 33.61
N ILE A 70 37.01 76.48 32.34
CA ILE A 70 37.74 77.05 31.20
C ILE A 70 36.76 77.89 30.36
N ARG A 71 37.13 79.13 30.05
CA ARG A 71 36.38 80.04 29.18
C ARG A 71 37.32 80.64 28.14
N VAL A 72 36.99 80.49 26.86
CA VAL A 72 37.75 81.11 25.77
C VAL A 72 36.79 81.93 24.92
N TYR A 73 36.93 83.25 25.00
CA TYR A 73 36.08 84.21 24.29
C TYR A 73 36.50 84.37 22.82
N ASN A 74 35.66 85.06 22.04
CA ASN A 74 35.90 85.32 20.62
C ASN A 74 37.28 85.94 20.37
N GLY A 75 38.03 85.40 19.41
CA GLY A 75 39.38 85.87 19.03
C GLY A 75 40.48 85.51 20.04
N CYS A 76 40.17 84.80 21.12
CA CYS A 76 41.14 84.37 22.12
C CYS A 76 41.64 82.96 21.84
N THR A 77 42.88 82.66 22.27
CA THR A 77 43.51 81.35 22.10
C THR A 77 44.04 80.81 23.42
N LEU A 78 43.73 79.56 23.77
CA LEU A 78 44.35 78.82 24.86
C LEU A 78 45.29 77.75 24.27
N VAL A 79 46.58 77.82 24.59
CA VAL A 79 47.59 76.86 24.13
C VAL A 79 48.01 75.96 25.29
N ILE A 80 47.83 74.65 25.16
CA ILE A 80 48.38 73.66 26.10
C ILE A 80 49.69 73.11 25.53
N ASN A 81 50.81 73.41 26.18
CA ASN A 81 52.13 73.01 25.65
C ASN A 81 52.38 71.49 25.74
N SER A 82 53.32 71.01 24.93
CA SER A 82 53.67 69.59 24.90
C SER A 82 54.10 69.08 26.28
N GLY A 83 53.62 67.90 26.66
CA GLY A 83 53.90 67.27 27.95
C GLY A 83 53.11 67.85 29.13
N VAL A 84 52.23 68.83 28.91
CA VAL A 84 51.38 69.44 29.94
C VAL A 84 49.99 68.82 29.93
N THR A 85 49.45 68.51 31.12
CA THR A 85 48.08 68.06 31.33
C THR A 85 47.25 69.11 32.06
N VAL A 86 46.15 69.54 31.44
CA VAL A 86 45.11 70.34 32.09
C VAL A 86 43.98 69.40 32.50
N THR A 87 43.75 69.24 33.80
CA THR A 87 42.68 68.43 34.36
C THR A 87 41.48 69.30 34.70
N LEU A 88 40.36 69.07 34.01
CA LEU A 88 39.07 69.70 34.24
C LEU A 88 38.22 68.81 35.17
N ILE A 89 37.88 69.31 36.36
CA ILE A 89 37.09 68.57 37.37
C ILE A 89 35.62 68.99 37.28
N GLY A 90 34.70 68.02 37.29
CA GLY A 90 33.25 68.26 37.32
C GLY A 90 32.76 68.61 38.73
N ASP A 91 31.87 69.59 38.84
CA ASP A 91 31.37 70.14 40.12
C ASP A 91 29.84 70.32 40.07
N VAL A 92 29.17 70.46 41.23
CA VAL A 92 27.69 70.49 41.38
C VAL A 92 27.07 71.84 40.96
N HIS A 93 27.77 72.63 40.12
CA HIS A 93 27.40 74.00 39.80
C HIS A 93 26.54 74.12 38.52
N PRO A 94 25.72 75.18 38.37
CA PRO A 94 24.76 75.31 37.27
C PRO A 94 25.37 75.77 35.93
N GLU A 95 26.69 75.85 35.82
CA GLU A 95 27.40 76.35 34.62
C GLU A 95 28.31 75.28 34.02
N ASN A 96 28.39 75.20 32.70
CA ASN A 96 29.22 74.22 31.98
C ASN A 96 30.73 74.40 32.30
N GLU A 97 31.51 73.35 32.52
CA GLU A 97 32.91 73.41 32.97
C GLU A 97 33.87 73.99 31.92
N LEU A 98 33.62 73.78 30.63
CA LEU A 98 34.36 74.44 29.53
C LEU A 98 33.38 75.09 28.56
N ILE A 99 33.63 76.36 28.21
CA ILE A 99 32.90 77.04 27.15
C ILE A 99 33.90 77.68 26.19
N LEU A 100 33.90 77.21 24.94
CA LEU A 100 34.49 77.96 23.83
C LEU A 100 33.39 78.82 23.21
N PHE A 101 33.47 80.14 23.38
CA PHE A 101 32.57 81.05 22.69
C PHE A 101 32.89 81.09 21.19
N SER A 102 31.94 81.57 20.37
CA SER A 102 32.14 81.65 18.92
C SER A 102 33.41 82.42 18.58
N GLY A 103 34.31 81.80 17.80
CA GLY A 103 35.63 82.34 17.45
C GLY A 103 36.75 82.11 18.47
N GLY A 104 36.49 81.44 19.60
CA GLY A 104 37.51 81.04 20.58
C GLY A 104 38.32 79.82 20.12
N THR A 105 39.60 79.75 20.48
CA THR A 105 40.50 78.63 20.09
C THR A 105 41.12 77.97 21.31
N ILE A 106 41.09 76.65 21.41
CA ILE A 106 41.98 75.85 22.25
C ILE A 106 42.86 75.00 21.33
N THR A 107 44.18 75.03 21.54
CA THR A 107 45.16 74.35 20.68
C THR A 107 46.37 73.87 21.49
N GLY A 108 47.30 73.15 20.86
CA GLY A 108 48.58 72.76 21.44
C GLY A 108 48.82 71.25 21.44
N GLN A 109 50.01 70.84 21.91
CA GLN A 109 50.46 69.43 21.93
C GLN A 109 50.32 68.79 23.31
N GLY A 110 49.72 69.49 24.28
CA GLY A 110 49.39 68.93 25.59
C GLY A 110 48.04 68.23 25.62
N LEU A 111 47.63 67.82 26.82
CA LEU A 111 46.46 67.01 27.08
C LEU A 111 45.40 67.78 27.87
N LEU A 112 44.15 67.75 27.40
CA LEU A 112 42.98 68.12 28.20
C LEU A 112 42.37 66.83 28.81
N LYS A 113 42.54 66.66 30.12
CA LYS A 113 42.02 65.52 30.88
C LYS A 113 40.73 65.93 31.59
N THR A 114 39.67 65.14 31.53
CA THR A 114 38.47 65.35 32.34
C THR A 114 38.42 64.34 33.49
N HIS A 115 37.97 64.80 34.66
CA HIS A 115 37.84 64.00 35.88
C HIS A 115 36.48 64.26 36.52
N GLY A 116 35.47 63.50 36.10
CA GLY A 116 34.13 63.53 36.69
C GLY A 116 33.94 62.45 37.76
N ASN A 117 32.91 62.61 38.60
CA ASN A 117 32.40 61.55 39.47
C ASN A 117 31.40 60.68 38.67
N PRO A 118 31.23 59.37 38.95
CA PRO A 118 30.14 58.56 38.39
C PRO A 118 28.71 59.08 38.62
N ASP A 119 28.49 60.05 39.52
CA ASP A 119 27.20 60.71 39.72
C ASP A 119 26.96 61.81 38.66
N PRO A 120 25.86 61.75 37.86
CA PRO A 120 25.56 62.69 36.77
C PRO A 120 25.59 64.18 37.12
N VAL A 121 25.44 64.55 38.40
CA VAL A 121 25.56 65.94 38.86
C VAL A 121 27.00 66.48 38.87
N HIS A 122 28.00 65.64 38.56
CA HIS A 122 29.42 66.01 38.46
C HIS A 122 30.00 65.68 37.08
N ASP A 123 29.17 65.74 36.03
CA ASP A 123 29.63 65.64 34.64
C ASP A 123 30.62 66.76 34.33
N VAL A 124 31.54 66.54 33.38
CA VAL A 124 32.38 67.61 32.82
C VAL A 124 31.80 68.04 31.48
N ILE A 125 31.06 69.15 31.46
CA ILE A 125 30.39 69.68 30.27
C ILE A 125 31.31 70.65 29.52
N MET A 126 31.63 70.29 28.29
CA MET A 126 32.40 71.06 27.33
C MET A 126 31.48 71.60 26.24
N GLU A 127 31.02 72.83 26.41
CA GLU A 127 30.24 73.57 25.42
C GLU A 127 31.18 74.16 24.36
N ILE A 128 31.03 73.70 23.12
CA ILE A 128 31.81 74.19 21.99
C ILE A 128 30.86 74.96 21.08
N ARG A 129 31.10 76.27 20.89
CA ARG A 129 30.26 77.12 20.04
C ARG A 129 30.75 77.19 18.58
N GLU A 130 29.90 77.63 17.67
CA GLU A 130 30.16 77.68 16.23
C GLU A 130 31.37 78.57 15.93
N ASN A 131 32.17 78.20 14.92
CA ASN A 131 33.41 78.89 14.54
C ASN A 131 34.51 78.89 15.61
N SER A 132 34.36 78.14 16.71
CA SER A 132 35.48 77.87 17.62
C SER A 132 36.42 76.79 17.06
N VAL A 133 37.66 76.76 17.55
CA VAL A 133 38.65 75.75 17.19
C VAL A 133 38.99 74.93 18.43
N PHE A 134 38.71 73.63 18.39
CA PHE A 134 39.09 72.68 19.43
C PHE A 134 40.16 71.71 18.89
N ASP A 135 41.43 72.00 19.19
CA ASP A 135 42.61 71.35 18.61
C ASP A 135 43.62 70.90 19.67
N VAL A 136 43.13 70.08 20.61
CA VAL A 136 43.95 69.51 21.69
C VAL A 136 43.53 68.06 21.93
N GLU A 137 44.47 67.23 22.41
CA GLU A 137 44.14 65.85 22.80
C GLU A 137 43.20 65.85 24.00
N VAL A 138 42.22 64.95 24.00
CA VAL A 138 41.23 64.84 25.09
C VAL A 138 41.28 63.46 25.71
N LYS A 139 41.29 63.42 27.04
CA LYS A 139 41.24 62.17 27.80
C LYS A 139 40.16 62.23 28.88
N SER A 140 39.12 61.41 28.73
CA SER A 140 38.17 61.15 29.81
C SER A 140 38.74 60.11 30.78
N SER A 141 39.10 60.53 31.99
CA SER A 141 39.82 59.68 32.95
C SER A 141 38.94 59.06 34.04
N SER A 142 37.79 59.67 34.33
CA SER A 142 36.76 59.15 35.24
C SER A 142 35.44 59.91 35.03
N GLY A 143 34.33 59.33 35.47
CA GLY A 143 33.00 59.95 35.35
C GLY A 143 32.60 60.14 33.89
N ARG A 144 31.75 61.14 33.60
CA ARG A 144 31.23 61.41 32.26
C ARG A 144 31.66 62.78 31.74
N ALA A 145 32.35 62.77 30.59
CA ALA A 145 32.73 63.98 29.85
C ALA A 145 31.71 64.24 28.74
N VAL A 146 31.09 65.41 28.72
CA VAL A 146 30.01 65.75 27.79
C VAL A 146 30.49 66.81 26.80
N PHE A 147 30.59 66.45 25.51
CA PHE A 147 30.66 67.45 24.45
C PHE A 147 29.25 67.97 24.20
N LEU A 148 28.99 69.22 24.57
CA LEU A 148 27.68 69.86 24.41
C LEU A 148 27.72 70.83 23.24
N ASN A 149 26.71 70.72 22.38
CA ASN A 149 26.48 71.66 21.31
C ASN A 149 25.73 72.91 21.83
N GLY A 150 26.26 74.11 21.61
CA GLY A 150 25.64 75.37 22.02
C GLY A 150 24.37 75.71 21.22
N TYR A 151 23.50 76.56 21.78
CA TYR A 151 22.20 76.99 21.23
C TYR A 151 22.14 77.09 19.68
N ASN A 152 21.37 76.19 19.04
CA ASN A 152 21.04 76.16 17.59
C ASN A 152 22.18 75.84 16.61
N GLU A 153 23.31 75.32 17.07
CA GLU A 153 24.44 75.01 16.20
C GLU A 153 24.34 73.57 15.66
N ASN A 154 24.85 73.32 14.45
CA ASN A 154 24.73 72.00 13.80
C ASN A 154 26.05 71.21 13.75
N PHE A 155 27.21 71.84 13.95
CA PHE A 155 28.51 71.20 13.73
C PHE A 155 29.60 71.72 14.69
N ILE A 156 30.12 70.84 15.54
CA ILE A 156 31.33 71.08 16.35
C ILE A 156 32.44 70.13 15.91
N SER A 157 33.71 70.48 16.11
CA SER A 157 34.83 69.63 15.69
C SER A 157 35.95 69.56 16.72
N ALA A 158 36.56 68.38 16.88
CA ALA A 158 37.76 68.16 17.66
C ALA A 158 38.86 67.55 16.76
N LYS A 159 40.03 68.19 16.72
CA LYS A 159 41.06 67.86 15.72
C LYS A 159 42.04 66.76 16.14
N LYS A 160 42.22 66.51 17.43
CA LYS A 160 43.20 65.54 17.94
C LYS A 160 42.56 64.32 18.57
N ASN A 161 43.41 63.40 19.04
CA ASN A 161 43.01 62.10 19.57
C ASN A 161 42.09 62.24 20.79
N ILE A 162 41.16 61.29 20.89
CA ILE A 162 40.28 61.13 22.04
C ILE A 162 40.58 59.80 22.72
N THR A 163 40.80 59.84 24.02
CA THR A 163 40.98 58.65 24.87
C THR A 163 39.91 58.60 25.96
N ILE A 164 39.30 57.44 26.17
CA ILE A 164 38.37 57.17 27.26
C ILE A 164 38.98 56.04 28.08
N ASP A 165 39.29 56.28 29.34
CA ASP A 165 39.82 55.27 30.24
C ASP A 165 38.73 54.29 30.71
N ALA A 166 39.15 53.13 31.22
CA ALA A 166 38.23 52.14 31.78
C ALA A 166 37.39 52.73 32.92
N GLY A 167 36.08 52.49 32.88
CA GLY A 167 35.12 53.04 33.83
C GLY A 167 34.73 54.51 33.60
N ALA A 168 35.39 55.21 32.66
CA ALA A 168 35.01 56.56 32.25
C ALA A 168 33.99 56.52 31.08
N GLN A 169 33.32 57.65 30.87
CA GLN A 169 32.36 57.84 29.79
C GLN A 169 32.67 59.12 29.02
N MET A 170 32.36 59.12 27.73
CA MET A 170 32.26 60.31 26.91
C MET A 170 30.91 60.34 26.22
N LEU A 171 30.19 61.45 26.36
CA LEU A 171 28.88 61.68 25.76
C LEU A 171 28.97 62.86 24.80
N TYR A 172 28.48 62.70 23.57
CA TYR A 172 28.13 63.82 22.72
C TYR A 172 26.64 64.15 22.87
N SER A 173 26.30 65.37 23.27
CA SER A 173 24.92 65.85 23.36
C SER A 173 24.63 66.85 22.25
N GLY A 174 23.91 66.40 21.22
CA GLY A 174 23.46 67.20 20.09
C GLY A 174 22.14 67.92 20.36
N SER A 175 21.85 68.94 19.55
CA SER A 175 20.60 69.71 19.62
C SER A 175 19.48 69.12 18.73
N SER A 176 19.85 68.30 17.72
CA SER A 176 18.94 67.58 16.84
C SER A 176 19.65 66.39 16.18
N GLY A 177 18.91 65.44 15.60
CA GLY A 177 19.51 64.32 14.86
C GLY A 177 20.47 64.71 13.71
N ASN A 178 20.45 65.96 13.26
CA ASN A 178 21.38 66.48 12.25
C ASN A 178 22.68 67.04 12.84
N SER A 179 22.76 67.22 14.17
CA SER A 179 23.92 67.78 14.84
C SER A 179 25.10 66.80 14.79
N ARG A 180 26.29 67.29 14.42
CA ARG A 180 27.52 66.49 14.35
C ARG A 180 28.62 66.96 15.29
N LEU A 181 29.26 66.00 15.94
CA LEU A 181 30.62 66.14 16.47
C LEU A 181 31.61 65.52 15.47
N THR A 182 32.39 66.35 14.78
CA THR A 182 33.40 65.89 13.81
C THR A 182 34.73 65.64 14.49
N LEU A 183 35.23 64.41 14.41
CA LEU A 183 36.48 63.98 15.06
C LEU A 183 37.53 63.67 14.00
N TYR A 184 38.65 64.39 14.00
CA TYR A 184 39.75 64.17 13.05
C TYR A 184 40.89 63.30 13.61
N GLY A 185 41.02 63.18 14.94
CA GLY A 185 41.99 62.29 15.58
C GLY A 185 41.46 60.86 15.76
N ASN A 186 42.35 59.97 16.22
CA ASN A 186 41.98 58.59 16.54
C ASN A 186 41.17 58.51 17.85
N ILE A 187 40.36 57.47 17.98
CA ILE A 187 39.61 57.17 19.20
C ILE A 187 40.20 55.92 19.86
N LEU A 188 40.57 56.03 21.14
CA LEU A 188 40.88 54.91 22.02
C LEU A 188 39.81 54.84 23.12
N ASN A 189 38.84 53.94 22.97
CA ASN A 189 37.76 53.75 23.93
C ASN A 189 38.00 52.51 24.81
N ASN A 190 38.46 52.71 26.04
CA ASN A 190 38.51 51.66 27.08
C ASN A 190 37.29 51.71 28.03
N GLY A 191 36.37 52.66 27.83
CA GLY A 191 35.16 52.84 28.64
C GLY A 191 33.90 52.93 27.76
N LYS A 192 33.04 53.92 28.00
CA LYS A 192 31.78 54.09 27.24
C LYS A 192 31.78 55.32 26.35
N LEU A 193 31.52 55.14 25.07
CA LEU A 193 31.28 56.22 24.11
C LEU A 193 29.79 56.35 23.81
N TRP A 194 29.18 57.51 24.05
CA TRP A 194 27.74 57.77 23.90
C TRP A 194 27.47 58.98 23.00
N SER A 195 26.31 58.99 22.35
CA SER A 195 25.71 60.20 21.80
C SER A 195 24.22 60.28 22.14
N SER A 196 23.70 61.50 22.30
CA SER A 196 22.27 61.78 22.52
C SER A 196 21.80 62.86 21.55
N SER A 197 20.76 62.57 20.76
CA SER A 197 20.17 63.52 19.81
C SER A 197 21.18 64.13 18.83
N GLY A 198 22.15 63.36 18.34
CA GLY A 198 23.20 63.77 17.38
C GLY A 198 24.16 62.62 17.01
N LEU A 199 24.96 62.82 15.95
CA LEU A 199 25.86 61.82 15.35
C LEU A 199 27.34 62.20 15.51
N ILE A 200 28.22 61.22 15.73
CA ILE A 200 29.67 61.43 15.64
C ILE A 200 30.11 61.26 14.18
N ASN A 201 30.65 62.32 13.57
CA ASN A 201 31.26 62.25 12.24
C ASN A 201 32.76 61.98 12.37
N PHE A 202 33.18 60.74 12.17
CA PHE A 202 34.56 60.32 12.33
C PHE A 202 35.37 60.43 11.03
N LYS A 203 36.47 61.19 11.09
CA LYS A 203 37.43 61.42 10.00
C LYS A 203 38.86 61.00 10.34
N GLY A 204 39.08 60.40 11.51
CA GLY A 204 40.38 59.86 11.94
C GLY A 204 40.77 58.54 11.27
N GLN A 205 41.91 57.95 11.63
CA GLN A 205 42.40 56.71 10.99
C GLN A 205 41.95 55.45 11.71
N THR A 206 41.83 55.50 13.04
CA THR A 206 41.57 54.30 13.86
C THR A 206 40.58 54.56 14.98
N ILE A 207 39.63 53.65 15.15
CA ILE A 207 38.79 53.52 16.34
C ILE A 207 39.16 52.20 17.04
N THR A 208 39.82 52.29 18.19
CA THR A 208 40.06 51.13 19.06
C THR A 208 39.00 51.10 20.14
N ASN A 209 38.08 50.13 20.09
CA ASN A 209 37.01 49.95 21.07
C ASN A 209 37.26 48.70 21.93
N ASN A 210 37.64 48.90 23.18
CA ASN A 210 37.90 47.83 24.15
C ASN A 210 36.77 47.63 25.17
N ASP A 211 35.74 48.48 25.18
CA ASP A 211 34.56 48.34 26.05
C ASP A 211 33.27 48.57 25.23
N SER A 212 32.57 49.71 25.33
CA SER A 212 31.22 49.82 24.74
C SER A 212 30.99 51.13 23.98
N VAL A 213 30.43 51.03 22.77
CA VAL A 213 30.03 52.18 21.93
C VAL A 213 28.51 52.19 21.78
N TYR A 214 27.85 53.21 22.32
CA TYR A 214 26.42 53.48 22.17
C TYR A 214 26.15 54.66 21.23
N ALA A 215 27.19 55.39 20.84
CA ALA A 215 27.08 56.53 19.94
C ALA A 215 26.79 56.11 18.51
N ASP A 216 25.88 56.83 17.86
CA ASP A 216 25.70 56.72 16.42
C ASP A 216 26.89 57.37 15.70
N ILE A 217 27.55 56.62 14.81
CA ILE A 217 28.82 57.01 14.20
C ILE A 217 28.72 56.97 12.68
N GLU A 218 29.27 58.00 12.04
CA GLU A 218 29.52 58.07 10.62
C GLU A 218 31.02 58.00 10.34
N ILE A 219 31.43 57.01 9.57
CA ILE A 219 32.80 56.84 9.11
C ILE A 219 32.95 57.58 7.78
N ASP A 220 33.47 58.81 7.81
CA ASP A 220 33.75 59.67 6.65
C ASP A 220 35.24 59.72 6.30
N THR A 221 35.88 58.54 6.34
CA THR A 221 37.30 58.33 6.06
C THR A 221 37.57 56.85 5.87
N ASN A 222 38.73 56.49 5.32
CA ASN A 222 39.20 55.12 5.41
C ASN A 222 39.65 54.87 6.85
N CYS A 223 38.93 53.98 7.55
CA CYS A 223 39.07 53.79 8.99
C CYS A 223 39.36 52.32 9.30
N THR A 224 40.24 52.08 10.27
CA THR A 224 40.42 50.77 10.89
C THR A 224 39.69 50.72 12.23
N ILE A 225 38.80 49.73 12.41
CA ILE A 225 38.23 49.39 13.72
C ILE A 225 39.04 48.23 14.33
N ASN A 226 39.45 48.41 15.58
CA ASN A 226 40.14 47.41 16.40
C ASN A 226 39.47 47.32 17.79
N GLY A 227 39.83 46.31 18.56
CA GLY A 227 39.35 46.05 19.92
C GLY A 227 38.11 45.15 19.95
N ALA A 228 37.95 44.40 21.05
CA ALA A 228 36.89 43.40 21.21
C ALA A 228 35.61 43.95 21.85
N GLY A 229 35.51 45.27 22.00
CA GLY A 229 34.38 45.95 22.62
C GLY A 229 33.08 45.84 21.81
N ALA A 230 31.95 45.96 22.51
CA ALA A 230 30.62 45.88 21.93
C ALA A 230 30.22 47.19 21.24
N TRP A 231 29.62 47.07 20.06
CA TRP A 231 28.97 48.17 19.35
C TRP A 231 27.45 48.04 19.51
N LEU A 232 26.86 48.98 20.24
CA LEU A 232 25.48 48.99 20.74
C LEU A 232 24.72 50.26 20.28
N CYS A 233 25.04 50.78 19.10
CA CYS A 233 24.44 52.01 18.58
C CYS A 233 23.20 51.76 17.71
N THR A 234 22.41 52.81 17.46
CA THR A 234 21.26 52.73 16.57
C THR A 234 21.70 52.79 15.11
N TYR A 235 22.70 53.60 14.79
CA TYR A 235 23.22 53.76 13.44
C TYR A 235 24.74 53.72 13.38
N LEU A 236 25.27 52.90 12.49
CA LEU A 236 26.66 52.92 12.05
C LEU A 236 26.69 53.11 10.53
N TYR A 237 27.21 54.24 10.07
CA TYR A 237 27.32 54.54 8.65
C TYR A 237 28.77 54.43 8.18
N VAL A 238 28.96 53.84 7.00
CA VAL A 238 30.18 54.02 6.20
C VAL A 238 29.82 54.90 5.01
N MET A 239 30.44 56.07 4.93
CA MET A 239 30.13 57.08 3.91
C MET A 239 30.59 56.64 2.51
N PRO A 240 30.06 57.24 1.43
CA PRO A 240 30.43 56.87 0.05
C PRO A 240 31.94 56.88 -0.20
N TYR A 241 32.42 55.89 -0.95
CA TYR A 241 33.84 55.75 -1.34
C TYR A 241 34.81 55.65 -0.15
N ARG A 242 34.34 55.18 1.00
CA ARG A 242 35.16 54.88 2.18
C ARG A 242 35.26 53.38 2.38
N THR A 243 36.42 52.95 2.88
CA THR A 243 36.63 51.55 3.27
C THR A 243 36.81 51.45 4.79
N LEU A 244 36.03 50.56 5.39
CA LEU A 244 36.16 50.16 6.78
C LEU A 244 37.01 48.89 6.87
N TYR A 245 38.15 48.95 7.56
CA TYR A 245 39.03 47.80 7.78
C TYR A 245 38.85 47.24 9.19
N LEU A 246 38.85 45.92 9.34
CA LEU A 246 38.89 45.27 10.65
C LEU A 246 40.30 44.80 10.98
N ASP A 247 40.76 45.09 12.20
CA ASP A 247 42.01 44.53 12.77
C ASP A 247 41.77 43.66 14.01
N ASN A 248 40.51 43.26 14.23
CA ASN A 248 40.08 42.35 15.30
C ASN A 248 38.73 41.72 14.94
N ASN A 249 38.31 40.72 15.71
CA ASN A 249 36.95 40.20 15.63
C ASN A 249 35.97 41.21 16.24
N ILE A 250 35.03 41.69 15.43
CA ILE A 250 34.09 42.74 15.83
C ILE A 250 32.69 42.16 16.04
N ASN A 251 32.07 42.52 17.16
CA ASN A 251 30.67 42.24 17.44
C ASN A 251 29.84 43.52 17.25
N LEU A 252 29.01 43.53 16.20
CA LEU A 252 28.05 44.60 15.94
C LEU A 252 26.66 44.17 16.40
N SER A 253 26.17 44.82 17.44
CA SER A 253 24.80 44.74 17.93
C SER A 253 24.13 46.09 17.69
N VAL A 254 23.97 46.45 16.42
CA VAL A 254 23.47 47.77 15.98
C VAL A 254 22.09 47.65 15.35
N ARG A 255 21.25 48.69 15.42
CA ARG A 255 19.95 48.64 14.73
C ARG A 255 20.12 48.69 13.21
N ASN A 256 20.90 49.64 12.71
CA ASN A 256 21.17 49.82 11.28
C ASN A 256 22.67 49.95 11.03
N PHE A 257 23.23 49.00 10.29
CA PHE A 257 24.57 49.10 9.71
C PHE A 257 24.43 49.48 8.24
N ILE A 258 24.82 50.70 7.88
CA ILE A 258 24.53 51.29 6.57
C ILE A 258 25.82 51.53 5.79
N LEU A 259 25.97 50.82 4.68
CA LEU A 259 27.02 51.03 3.70
C LEU A 259 26.46 51.88 2.56
N GLN A 260 26.88 53.13 2.50
CA GLN A 260 26.48 54.07 1.45
C GLN A 260 27.07 53.65 0.09
N PRO A 261 26.59 54.21 -1.04
CA PRO A 261 27.07 53.87 -2.38
C PRO A 261 28.60 53.83 -2.50
N ASN A 262 29.14 52.70 -2.98
CA ASN A 262 30.59 52.45 -3.12
C ASN A 262 31.39 52.48 -1.81
N ALA A 263 30.73 52.32 -0.65
CA ALA A 263 31.41 52.04 0.60
C ALA A 263 31.79 50.56 0.65
N ASP A 264 32.97 50.25 1.18
CA ASP A 264 33.46 48.89 1.31
C ASP A 264 33.74 48.54 2.77
N VAL A 265 33.62 47.26 3.11
CA VAL A 265 34.12 46.72 4.38
C VAL A 265 35.10 45.59 4.08
N ASN A 266 36.33 45.73 4.56
CA ASN A 266 37.38 44.72 4.47
C ASN A 266 37.64 44.09 5.84
N LEU A 267 37.28 42.81 5.98
CA LEU A 267 37.45 42.08 7.24
C LEU A 267 38.88 41.57 7.48
N ASN A 268 39.81 41.76 6.53
CA ASN A 268 41.12 41.11 6.47
C ASN A 268 41.05 39.58 6.63
N THR A 269 41.32 39.06 7.84
CA THR A 269 41.19 37.64 8.21
C THR A 269 40.31 37.46 9.45
N TYR A 270 39.61 38.51 9.87
CA TYR A 270 38.83 38.56 11.10
C TYR A 270 37.35 38.29 10.86
N SER A 271 36.63 38.06 11.95
CA SER A 271 35.19 37.82 11.92
C SER A 271 34.38 39.09 12.22
N LEU A 272 33.31 39.32 11.46
CA LEU A 272 32.26 40.27 11.79
C LEU A 272 31.02 39.52 12.28
N THR A 273 30.66 39.68 13.55
CA THR A 273 29.45 39.08 14.12
C THR A 273 28.34 40.11 14.19
N LEU A 274 27.23 39.87 13.48
CA LEU A 274 26.01 40.65 13.51
C LEU A 274 25.04 40.03 14.52
N ARG A 275 24.57 40.81 15.49
CA ARG A 275 23.64 40.36 16.54
C ARG A 275 22.50 41.33 16.76
N ASP A 276 21.40 40.84 17.32
CA ASP A 276 20.24 41.66 17.67
C ASP A 276 20.63 42.90 18.47
N TYR A 277 20.05 44.03 18.09
CA TYR A 277 20.17 45.26 18.87
C TYR A 277 19.40 45.15 20.19
N ALA A 278 19.99 45.55 21.31
CA ALA A 278 19.40 45.36 22.64
C ALA A 278 17.95 45.88 22.82
N PHE A 279 17.52 46.86 22.01
CA PHE A 279 16.19 47.46 22.06
C PHE A 279 15.22 46.97 20.97
N TYR A 280 15.73 46.29 19.94
CA TYR A 280 14.94 45.75 18.84
C TYR A 280 15.45 44.34 18.51
N ASN A 281 14.54 43.37 18.41
CA ASN A 281 14.89 41.97 18.12
C ASN A 281 15.39 41.74 16.67
N TYR A 282 16.04 42.73 16.05
CA TYR A 282 16.73 42.58 14.78
C TYR A 282 17.84 43.62 14.54
N THR A 283 18.74 43.30 13.60
CA THR A 283 19.72 44.21 12.99
C THR A 283 19.51 44.28 11.49
N ASP A 284 19.38 45.48 10.94
CA ASP A 284 19.39 45.73 9.50
C ASP A 284 20.81 46.05 9.01
N VAL A 285 21.27 45.32 8.00
CA VAL A 285 22.46 45.68 7.21
C VAL A 285 21.97 46.19 5.87
N LEU A 286 22.17 47.48 5.59
CA LEU A 286 21.76 48.13 4.34
C LEU A 286 22.98 48.37 3.47
N MET A 287 22.99 47.77 2.29
CA MET A 287 24.08 47.86 1.33
C MET A 287 23.62 48.52 0.04
N TYR A 288 24.11 49.74 -0.21
CA TYR A 288 23.91 50.47 -1.46
C TYR A 288 25.19 50.42 -2.29
N ASP A 289 25.18 49.86 -3.51
CA ASP A 289 26.32 49.75 -4.43
C ASP A 289 27.66 49.41 -3.71
N SER A 290 27.61 48.56 -2.69
CA SER A 290 28.71 48.36 -1.73
C SER A 290 29.18 46.92 -1.71
N THR A 291 30.45 46.73 -1.36
CA THR A 291 31.06 45.41 -1.34
C THR A 291 31.63 45.06 0.03
N LEU A 292 31.30 43.87 0.52
CA LEU A 292 32.07 43.23 1.60
C LEU A 292 33.09 42.31 0.95
N ILE A 293 34.38 42.59 1.17
CA ILE A 293 35.51 41.90 0.51
C ILE A 293 36.47 41.40 1.58
N SER A 294 36.80 40.10 1.63
CA SER A 294 37.79 39.61 2.59
C SER A 294 38.12 38.11 2.49
N ASN A 295 39.21 37.70 3.15
CA ASN A 295 39.47 36.31 3.55
C ASN A 295 38.89 35.97 4.95
N GLY A 296 38.25 36.93 5.63
CA GLY A 296 37.55 36.74 6.91
C GLY A 296 36.18 36.06 6.77
N GLN A 297 35.32 36.18 7.79
CA GLN A 297 33.98 35.55 7.80
C GLN A 297 32.93 36.44 8.48
N ILE A 298 31.67 36.29 8.10
CA ILE A 298 30.54 36.95 8.75
C ILE A 298 29.72 35.91 9.51
N PHE A 299 29.45 36.18 10.78
CA PHE A 299 28.53 35.39 11.59
C PHE A 299 27.26 36.18 11.86
N THR A 300 26.11 35.53 11.81
CA THR A 300 24.86 36.09 12.34
C THR A 300 24.42 35.30 13.57
N ASN A 301 24.20 35.99 14.68
CA ASN A 301 23.80 35.36 15.94
C ASN A 301 22.75 36.23 16.65
N GLY A 302 21.50 35.76 16.69
CA GLY A 302 20.38 36.51 17.26
C GLY A 302 19.05 36.16 16.60
N THR A 303 17.96 36.62 17.18
CA THR A 303 16.58 36.39 16.74
C THR A 303 16.24 37.01 15.38
N GLY A 304 16.99 37.99 14.86
CA GLY A 304 16.76 38.56 13.52
C GLY A 304 17.92 39.34 12.90
N VAL A 305 18.55 38.84 11.83
CA VAL A 305 19.44 39.66 10.97
C VAL A 305 18.79 39.87 9.61
N ARG A 306 18.69 41.12 9.16
CA ARG A 306 18.11 41.49 7.88
C ARG A 306 19.17 42.03 6.95
N LEU A 307 19.48 41.30 5.89
CA LEU A 307 20.41 41.74 4.86
C LEU A 307 19.63 42.40 3.74
N ASN A 308 19.66 43.73 3.72
CA ASN A 308 19.00 44.58 2.75
C ASN A 308 20.03 45.02 1.69
N MET A 309 20.08 44.29 0.57
CA MET A 309 21.05 44.55 -0.51
C MET A 309 20.34 45.12 -1.74
N ASP A 310 20.92 46.11 -2.41
CA ASP A 310 20.49 46.46 -3.76
C ASP A 310 21.07 45.47 -4.81
N THR A 311 20.71 45.65 -6.09
CA THR A 311 21.06 44.71 -7.16
C THR A 311 22.55 44.61 -7.50
N THR A 312 23.34 45.55 -7.02
CA THR A 312 24.74 45.81 -7.40
C THR A 312 25.68 45.64 -6.22
N ALA A 313 25.15 45.66 -4.99
CA ALA A 313 25.81 45.18 -3.79
C ALA A 313 26.28 43.73 -3.96
N SER A 314 27.47 43.41 -3.43
CA SER A 314 27.97 42.04 -3.45
C SER A 314 28.60 41.63 -2.11
N LEU A 315 28.20 40.44 -1.65
CA LEU A 315 28.80 39.76 -0.51
C LEU A 315 29.81 38.74 -1.04
N ARG A 316 31.11 39.03 -0.86
CA ARG A 316 32.23 38.19 -1.31
C ARG A 316 33.01 37.62 -0.12
N VAL A 317 32.29 37.34 0.97
CA VAL A 317 32.85 36.86 2.24
C VAL A 317 31.95 35.75 2.77
N PRO A 318 32.51 34.61 3.25
CA PRO A 318 31.70 33.52 3.77
C PRO A 318 30.74 33.97 4.85
N LEU A 319 29.46 33.60 4.70
CA LEU A 319 28.39 33.92 5.63
C LEU A 319 27.99 32.65 6.38
N ILE A 320 28.10 32.70 7.70
CA ILE A 320 27.74 31.62 8.62
C ILE A 320 26.53 32.07 9.45
N ALA A 321 25.36 31.53 9.10
CA ALA A 321 24.14 31.67 9.89
C ALA A 321 24.22 30.76 11.11
N ASP A 322 24.58 31.29 12.27
CA ASP A 322 24.82 30.47 13.46
C ASP A 322 23.54 30.17 14.24
N SER A 323 22.70 31.19 14.44
CA SER A 323 21.42 31.06 15.15
C SER A 323 20.38 32.08 14.67
N GLY A 324 19.11 31.71 14.86
CA GLY A 324 17.93 32.57 14.63
C GLY A 324 17.60 32.85 13.16
N ASN A 325 16.97 33.98 12.88
CA ASN A 325 16.39 34.24 11.55
C ASN A 325 17.22 35.24 10.75
N ILE A 326 17.81 34.79 9.65
CA ILE A 326 18.32 35.66 8.60
C ILE A 326 17.21 35.90 7.58
N LEU A 327 16.86 37.15 7.36
CA LEU A 327 15.94 37.56 6.31
C LEU A 327 16.70 38.35 5.24
N ILE A 328 16.70 37.84 4.01
CA ILE A 328 17.23 38.52 2.84
C ILE A 328 16.14 39.38 2.23
N MET A 329 16.42 40.67 2.13
CA MET A 329 15.53 41.68 1.57
C MET A 329 16.27 42.43 0.46
N THR A 330 15.53 42.95 -0.52
CA THR A 330 16.10 43.82 -1.55
C THR A 330 15.65 45.26 -1.31
N LEU A 331 16.59 46.20 -1.35
CA LEU A 331 16.29 47.64 -1.24
C LEU A 331 15.68 48.17 -2.54
N PHE A 332 16.24 47.72 -3.67
CA PHE A 332 15.79 48.01 -5.03
C PHE A 332 16.00 46.76 -5.90
N GLY A 333 15.01 46.37 -6.72
CA GLY A 333 15.09 45.18 -7.59
C GLY A 333 14.58 43.88 -6.97
N SER A 334 14.62 42.79 -7.76
CA SER A 334 13.95 41.51 -7.43
C SER A 334 14.89 40.35 -7.08
N ARG A 335 16.22 40.57 -7.01
CA ARG A 335 17.21 39.49 -6.80
C ARG A 335 18.40 39.88 -5.93
N THR A 336 18.97 38.90 -5.23
CA THR A 336 20.17 38.99 -4.40
C THR A 336 21.21 37.95 -4.82
N ILE A 337 22.49 38.33 -4.89
CA ILE A 337 23.58 37.45 -5.34
C ILE A 337 24.59 37.24 -4.21
N PHE A 338 24.88 35.98 -3.90
CA PHE A 338 25.95 35.57 -2.99
C PHE A 338 27.09 34.95 -3.80
N ASP A 339 28.27 35.58 -3.79
CA ASP A 339 29.47 35.14 -4.51
C ASP A 339 30.48 34.52 -3.56
N THR A 340 29.97 33.70 -2.65
CA THR A 340 30.69 33.18 -1.49
C THR A 340 29.95 32.01 -0.86
N THR A 341 30.69 31.16 -0.15
CA THR A 341 30.14 30.02 0.58
C THR A 341 29.13 30.48 1.64
N ILE A 342 27.99 29.80 1.72
CA ILE A 342 26.94 30.03 2.72
C ILE A 342 26.82 28.80 3.61
N THR A 343 26.91 28.98 4.92
CA THR A 343 26.68 27.92 5.91
C THR A 343 25.50 28.29 6.80
N ILE A 344 24.54 27.39 6.94
CA ILE A 344 23.36 27.54 7.79
C ILE A 344 23.42 26.48 8.87
N ASN A 345 23.65 26.88 10.13
CA ASN A 345 23.72 25.95 11.25
C ASN A 345 22.33 25.50 11.72
N VAL A 346 22.28 24.45 12.53
CA VAL A 346 21.05 23.75 12.93
C VAL A 346 19.98 24.66 13.55
N ASN A 347 20.39 25.72 14.25
CA ASN A 347 19.48 26.65 14.93
C ASN A 347 19.21 27.93 14.12
N ALA A 348 19.62 27.97 12.84
CA ALA A 348 19.45 29.11 11.97
C ALA A 348 18.43 28.86 10.87
N SER A 349 17.76 29.93 10.45
CA SER A 349 16.89 29.95 9.29
C SER A 349 17.33 31.05 8.32
N PHE A 350 17.39 30.73 7.03
CA PHE A 350 17.75 31.64 5.95
C PHE A 350 16.53 31.85 5.06
N ASN A 351 15.92 33.03 5.15
CA ASN A 351 14.62 33.34 4.56
C ASN A 351 14.77 34.40 3.47
N SER A 352 14.12 34.22 2.31
CA SER A 352 14.04 35.25 1.27
C SER A 352 12.71 35.18 0.52
N SER A 353 12.02 36.32 0.39
CA SER A 353 10.86 36.46 -0.50
C SER A 353 11.25 36.79 -1.95
N ASN A 354 12.52 37.11 -2.19
CA ASN A 354 13.06 37.51 -3.50
C ASN A 354 13.90 36.38 -4.12
N GLU A 355 14.27 36.54 -5.40
CA GLU A 355 15.20 35.60 -6.06
C GLU A 355 16.57 35.63 -5.39
N VAL A 356 17.11 34.47 -5.01
CA VAL A 356 18.47 34.32 -4.48
C VAL A 356 19.32 33.53 -5.46
N ILE A 357 20.52 34.05 -5.75
CA ILE A 357 21.50 33.37 -6.59
C ILE A 357 22.72 33.03 -5.73
N PHE A 358 22.94 31.75 -5.46
CA PHE A 358 24.17 31.26 -4.84
C PHE A 358 25.17 30.90 -5.93
N LYS A 359 26.30 31.59 -6.00
CA LYS A 359 27.36 31.30 -6.99
C LYS A 359 28.45 30.36 -6.47
N ASP A 360 28.41 30.04 -5.19
CA ASP A 360 29.38 29.20 -4.50
C ASP A 360 28.65 28.17 -3.62
N ASP A 361 29.41 27.34 -2.91
CA ASP A 361 28.89 26.20 -2.17
C ASP A 361 27.94 26.58 -1.03
N VAL A 362 26.96 25.72 -0.76
CA VAL A 362 25.96 25.91 0.29
C VAL A 362 25.92 24.70 1.23
N PHE A 363 26.06 24.96 2.53
CA PHE A 363 25.98 23.97 3.59
C PHE A 363 24.76 24.27 4.47
N ASN A 364 23.64 23.58 4.23
CA ASN A 364 22.40 23.75 4.99
C ASN A 364 22.25 22.67 6.06
N ASN A 365 22.45 23.01 7.32
CA ASN A 365 22.10 22.19 8.48
C ASN A 365 20.83 22.68 9.22
N GLY A 366 20.32 23.87 8.86
CA GLY A 366 19.16 24.51 9.49
C GLY A 366 17.93 24.55 8.57
N TYR A 367 17.30 25.71 8.44
CA TYR A 367 16.11 25.91 7.59
C TYR A 367 16.36 26.91 6.46
N LEU A 368 16.35 26.45 5.21
CA LEU A 368 16.50 27.29 4.02
C LEU A 368 15.12 27.55 3.40
N ASN A 369 14.63 28.79 3.44
CA ASN A 369 13.30 29.18 2.99
C ASN A 369 13.35 30.26 1.91
N LEU A 370 13.12 29.90 0.67
CA LEU A 370 13.33 30.79 -0.48
C LEU A 370 12.05 30.87 -1.34
N ASN A 371 11.85 31.99 -2.03
CA ASN A 371 10.80 32.07 -3.04
C ASN A 371 11.30 31.49 -4.39
N PHE A 372 12.40 32.03 -4.89
CA PHE A 372 13.08 31.55 -6.09
C PHE A 372 14.58 31.44 -5.81
N CYS A 373 15.20 30.32 -6.17
CA CYS A 373 16.62 30.07 -5.98
C CYS A 373 17.28 29.64 -7.29
N LYS A 374 18.45 30.19 -7.60
CA LYS A 374 19.40 29.66 -8.58
C LYS A 374 20.69 29.28 -7.89
N PHE A 375 20.94 27.98 -7.80
CA PHE A 375 22.18 27.44 -7.30
C PHE A 375 23.17 27.24 -8.45
N ARG A 376 24.32 27.89 -8.35
CA ARG A 376 25.44 27.85 -9.32
C ARG A 376 26.76 27.42 -8.68
N GLY A 377 26.73 27.00 -7.41
CA GLY A 377 27.89 26.47 -6.69
C GLY A 377 28.30 25.08 -7.17
N SER A 378 29.43 24.59 -6.67
CA SER A 378 29.97 23.27 -7.03
C SER A 378 29.47 22.15 -6.11
N SER A 379 29.03 22.50 -4.90
CA SER A 379 28.56 21.57 -3.88
C SER A 379 27.39 22.13 -3.07
N LEU A 380 26.31 21.35 -2.99
CA LEU A 380 25.19 21.57 -2.07
C LEU A 380 25.14 20.42 -1.06
N VAL A 381 25.35 20.74 0.22
CA VAL A 381 25.19 19.80 1.33
C VAL A 381 23.94 20.21 2.11
N ASN A 382 22.88 19.39 2.08
CA ASN A 382 21.66 19.62 2.83
C ASN A 382 21.46 18.55 3.91
N ASN A 383 21.78 18.88 5.15
CA ASN A 383 21.43 18.09 6.35
C ASN A 383 20.18 18.63 7.07
N GLY A 384 19.72 19.83 6.71
CA GLY A 384 18.55 20.49 7.29
C GLY A 384 17.30 20.35 6.43
N THR A 385 16.49 21.40 6.41
CA THR A 385 15.26 21.47 5.63
C THR A 385 15.36 22.57 4.57
N VAL A 386 14.90 22.27 3.35
CA VAL A 386 14.76 23.23 2.25
C VAL A 386 13.28 23.40 1.93
N CYS A 387 12.83 24.65 1.93
CA CYS A 387 11.52 25.09 1.52
C CYS A 387 11.73 26.18 0.46
N SER A 388 11.63 25.87 -0.82
CA SER A 388 11.83 26.86 -1.90
C SER A 388 10.68 26.81 -2.88
N GLY A 389 10.05 27.94 -3.23
CA GLY A 389 8.99 27.99 -4.26
C GLY A 389 9.46 27.46 -5.63
N ILE A 390 10.62 27.91 -6.07
CA ILE A 390 11.41 27.30 -7.16
C ILE A 390 12.86 27.14 -6.73
N PHE A 391 13.50 26.00 -7.04
CA PHE A 391 14.93 25.79 -6.82
C PHE A 391 15.61 25.24 -8.10
N ASP A 392 16.39 26.07 -8.76
CA ASP A 392 17.14 25.73 -9.97
C ASP A 392 18.57 25.31 -9.62
N PHE A 393 18.95 24.09 -9.95
CA PHE A 393 20.35 23.68 -10.06
C PHE A 393 20.87 24.11 -11.44
N ASP A 394 21.46 25.31 -11.51
CA ASP A 394 21.92 26.00 -12.73
C ASP A 394 23.45 25.87 -12.97
N SER A 395 24.09 24.88 -12.34
CA SER A 395 25.48 24.49 -12.53
C SER A 395 25.64 22.98 -12.39
N ASP A 396 26.77 22.46 -12.87
CA ASP A 396 27.21 21.13 -12.47
C ASP A 396 27.52 21.15 -10.97
N CYS A 397 27.00 20.18 -10.23
CA CYS A 397 27.15 20.16 -8.77
C CYS A 397 27.20 18.76 -8.17
N ASN A 398 27.88 18.68 -7.03
CA ASN A 398 27.76 17.59 -6.08
C ASN A 398 26.60 17.85 -5.13
N PHE A 399 25.79 16.84 -4.86
CA PHE A 399 24.63 16.95 -4.00
C PHE A 399 24.65 15.88 -2.91
N SER A 400 24.49 16.30 -1.66
CA SER A 400 24.62 15.40 -0.51
C SER A 400 23.83 15.88 0.70
N GLY A 401 23.82 15.05 1.74
CA GLY A 401 23.19 15.31 3.03
C GLY A 401 21.86 14.60 3.19
N SER A 402 21.49 14.35 4.45
CA SER A 402 20.31 13.58 4.84
C SER A 402 19.04 14.41 5.02
N GLY A 403 19.10 15.70 4.71
CA GLY A 403 18.02 16.66 4.89
C GLY A 403 16.82 16.43 3.96
N TYR A 404 15.81 17.26 4.12
CA TYR A 404 14.53 17.14 3.41
C TYR A 404 14.17 18.41 2.64
N TRP A 405 13.44 18.22 1.53
CA TRP A 405 12.67 19.26 0.87
C TRP A 405 11.24 19.11 1.38
N THR A 406 10.54 20.18 1.76
CA THR A 406 9.26 20.02 2.50
C THR A 406 8.08 20.82 1.95
N CYS A 407 8.27 21.61 0.90
CA CYS A 407 7.21 22.43 0.31
C CYS A 407 6.78 21.92 -1.07
N SER A 408 5.46 22.06 -1.35
CA SER A 408 4.82 21.81 -2.64
C SER A 408 5.30 22.78 -3.72
N SER A 409 6.51 22.54 -4.21
CA SER A 409 7.25 23.47 -5.03
C SER A 409 7.97 22.76 -6.17
N TYR A 410 8.64 23.52 -7.03
CA TYR A 410 9.35 22.97 -8.18
C TYR A 410 10.87 23.06 -8.01
N THR A 411 11.55 21.93 -8.16
CA THR A 411 13.01 21.85 -8.22
C THR A 411 13.42 21.44 -9.61
N TYR A 412 14.28 22.20 -10.26
CA TYR A 412 14.74 21.92 -11.62
C TYR A 412 16.24 21.61 -11.60
N LEU A 413 16.63 20.47 -12.13
CA LEU A 413 17.99 20.27 -12.63
C LEU A 413 18.05 20.82 -14.04
N LYS A 414 18.69 21.99 -14.21
CA LYS A 414 18.62 22.76 -15.45
C LYS A 414 19.30 22.04 -16.62
N SER A 415 18.86 22.40 -17.82
CA SER A 415 19.33 21.81 -19.08
C SER A 415 20.87 21.84 -19.19
N ASN A 416 21.45 20.75 -19.69
CA ASN A 416 22.91 20.57 -19.85
C ASN A 416 23.72 20.64 -18.53
N ARG A 417 23.08 20.44 -17.37
CA ARG A 417 23.77 20.34 -16.07
C ARG A 417 23.86 18.92 -15.59
N THR A 418 24.90 18.63 -14.81
CA THR A 418 25.10 17.35 -14.13
C THR A 418 25.01 17.52 -12.63
N MET A 419 24.08 16.80 -11.99
CA MET A 419 24.03 16.61 -10.55
C MET A 419 24.62 15.25 -10.22
N THR A 420 25.64 15.20 -9.36
CA THR A 420 26.22 13.93 -8.88
C THR A 420 25.97 13.76 -7.39
N LEU A 421 25.34 12.67 -6.99
CA LEU A 421 25.10 12.37 -5.58
C LEU A 421 26.40 11.96 -4.87
N GLN A 422 26.58 12.41 -3.63
CA GLN A 422 27.66 11.96 -2.73
C GLN A 422 27.13 11.26 -1.47
N SER A 423 25.79 11.19 -1.31
CA SER A 423 25.10 10.42 -0.28
C SER A 423 23.68 10.12 -0.74
N ASN A 424 22.94 9.32 0.03
CA ASN A 424 21.48 9.23 -0.15
C ASN A 424 20.86 10.62 0.10
N VAL A 425 19.89 11.02 -0.73
CA VAL A 425 19.19 12.31 -0.64
C VAL A 425 17.69 12.09 -0.60
N ASN A 426 16.94 13.00 0.04
CA ASN A 426 15.50 12.83 0.27
C ASN A 426 14.70 14.03 -0.24
N ILE A 427 14.08 13.91 -1.41
CA ILE A 427 13.14 14.91 -1.92
C ILE A 427 11.75 14.60 -1.37
N ARG A 428 11.15 15.55 -0.64
CA ARG A 428 9.83 15.35 -0.05
C ARG A 428 8.81 16.43 -0.44
N ASN A 429 7.56 16.00 -0.68
CA ASN A 429 6.44 16.86 -1.05
C ASN A 429 6.74 17.86 -2.21
N ASN A 430 7.66 17.54 -3.12
CA ASN A 430 8.20 18.47 -4.12
C ASN A 430 8.14 17.85 -5.53
N THR A 431 7.90 18.68 -6.55
CA THR A 431 8.08 18.27 -7.94
C THR A 431 9.53 18.48 -8.34
N PHE A 432 10.22 17.40 -8.72
CA PHE A 432 11.61 17.46 -9.17
C PHE A 432 11.70 17.11 -10.65
N GLU A 433 12.17 18.05 -11.46
CA GLU A 433 12.25 17.95 -12.91
C GLU A 433 13.72 17.96 -13.37
N ILE A 434 14.07 16.99 -14.20
CA ILE A 434 15.35 16.93 -14.90
C ILE A 434 15.10 17.42 -16.32
N GLU A 435 15.56 18.64 -16.61
CA GLU A 435 15.38 19.29 -17.90
C GLU A 435 16.19 18.62 -19.04
N PRO A 436 15.93 18.97 -20.31
CA PRO A 436 16.58 18.33 -21.45
C PRO A 436 18.11 18.34 -21.40
N ASN A 437 18.70 17.20 -21.74
CA ASN A 437 20.15 16.95 -21.72
C ASN A 437 20.82 17.06 -20.35
N ALA A 438 20.07 17.23 -19.26
CA ALA A 438 20.62 17.19 -17.92
C ALA A 438 20.86 15.75 -17.43
N VAL A 439 21.80 15.59 -16.50
CA VAL A 439 22.23 14.29 -15.98
C VAL A 439 22.12 14.24 -14.47
N LEU A 440 21.25 13.37 -13.95
CA LEU A 440 21.26 12.95 -12.55
C LEU A 440 22.10 11.68 -12.40
N ASN A 441 23.32 11.82 -11.88
CA ASN A 441 24.20 10.71 -11.58
C ASN A 441 24.05 10.29 -10.11
N LEU A 442 23.43 9.13 -9.90
CA LEU A 442 23.19 8.55 -8.57
C LEU A 442 24.46 8.10 -7.86
N ASN A 443 25.55 7.82 -8.58
CA ASN A 443 26.86 7.48 -8.00
C ASN A 443 26.82 6.38 -6.90
N GLY A 444 25.92 5.39 -7.05
CA GLY A 444 25.73 4.31 -6.08
C GLY A 444 24.83 4.64 -4.88
N TYR A 445 24.26 5.85 -4.81
CA TYR A 445 23.38 6.32 -3.74
C TYR A 445 21.91 6.38 -4.16
N ASN A 446 21.02 6.45 -3.18
CA ASN A 446 19.59 6.51 -3.40
C ASN A 446 19.08 7.95 -3.53
N PHE A 447 18.27 8.18 -4.56
CA PHE A 447 17.45 9.38 -4.69
C PHE A 447 16.05 9.04 -4.20
N ASN A 448 15.75 9.40 -2.95
CA ASN A 448 14.48 9.05 -2.30
C ASN A 448 13.44 10.12 -2.60
N LEU A 449 12.32 9.70 -3.18
CA LEU A 449 11.10 10.47 -3.39
C LEU A 449 10.10 10.07 -2.31
N ASP A 450 9.85 10.93 -1.32
CA ASP A 450 9.01 10.65 -0.16
C ASP A 450 7.90 11.69 -0.07
N HIS A 451 6.61 11.33 -0.17
CA HIS A 451 5.57 12.31 0.17
C HIS A 451 4.63 11.81 1.27
N LEU A 452 4.35 12.75 2.20
CA LEU A 452 3.76 12.47 3.51
C LEU A 452 2.26 12.81 3.57
N ASP A 453 1.72 13.47 2.55
CA ASP A 453 0.34 13.93 2.50
C ASP A 453 -0.31 13.65 1.13
N SER A 454 -1.55 14.07 0.94
CA SER A 454 -2.32 13.83 -0.28
C SER A 454 -1.91 14.72 -1.46
N THR A 455 -0.86 15.54 -1.35
CA THR A 455 -0.36 16.34 -2.46
C THR A 455 0.53 15.47 -3.36
N SER A 456 0.18 15.41 -4.66
CA SER A 456 1.02 14.78 -5.67
C SER A 456 2.25 15.66 -5.90
N GLY A 457 3.46 15.11 -5.78
CA GLY A 457 4.62 15.71 -6.42
C GLY A 457 5.14 14.80 -7.53
N ASN A 458 5.66 15.43 -8.58
CA ASN A 458 6.03 14.74 -9.80
C ASN A 458 7.55 14.57 -9.86
N PHE A 459 8.02 13.44 -10.36
CA PHE A 459 9.42 13.27 -10.74
C PHE A 459 9.50 13.21 -12.26
N ILE A 460 9.93 14.31 -12.87
CA ILE A 460 9.85 14.52 -14.31
C ILE A 460 11.24 14.32 -14.90
N VAL A 461 11.32 13.48 -15.93
CA VAL A 461 12.55 13.24 -16.70
C VAL A 461 12.26 13.64 -18.13
N ASP A 462 12.72 14.83 -18.53
CA ASP A 462 12.39 15.42 -19.83
C ASP A 462 13.20 14.77 -20.97
N SER A 463 12.90 15.15 -22.21
CA SER A 463 13.51 14.61 -23.42
C SER A 463 15.04 14.71 -23.39
N ALA A 464 15.73 13.60 -23.69
CA ALA A 464 17.18 13.47 -23.62
C ALA A 464 17.83 13.64 -22.23
N ALA A 465 17.06 13.88 -21.16
CA ALA A 465 17.58 13.83 -19.80
C ALA A 465 18.03 12.40 -19.44
N THR A 466 19.02 12.28 -18.57
CA THR A 466 19.62 10.99 -18.21
C THR A 466 19.67 10.81 -16.69
N ILE A 467 19.20 9.67 -16.21
CA ILE A 467 19.48 9.18 -14.86
C ILE A 467 20.47 8.04 -15.00
N THR A 468 21.59 8.09 -14.26
CA THR A 468 22.70 7.14 -14.39
C THR A 468 23.31 6.78 -13.03
N GLY A 469 24.19 5.78 -13.00
CA GLY A 469 24.86 5.28 -11.80
C GLY A 469 24.11 4.09 -11.14
N ASP A 470 24.84 3.31 -10.33
CA ASP A 470 24.38 2.02 -9.79
C ASP A 470 23.36 2.10 -8.62
N GLY A 471 23.06 3.34 -8.18
CA GLY A 471 22.08 3.64 -7.14
C GLY A 471 20.63 3.41 -7.56
N GLU A 472 19.71 3.68 -6.63
CA GLU A 472 18.26 3.50 -6.85
C GLU A 472 17.50 4.83 -6.78
N VAL A 473 16.56 5.04 -7.69
CA VAL A 473 15.46 5.97 -7.45
C VAL A 473 14.42 5.23 -6.61
N VAL A 474 14.15 5.74 -5.41
CA VAL A 474 13.28 5.05 -4.43
C VAL A 474 12.01 5.88 -4.22
N ALA A 475 10.85 5.34 -4.60
CA ALA A 475 9.55 5.97 -4.37
C ALA A 475 8.92 5.47 -3.06
N LYS A 476 8.49 6.39 -2.20
CA LYS A 476 7.84 6.14 -0.89
C LYS A 476 6.58 7.01 -0.75
N GLY A 477 5.57 6.48 -0.06
CA GLY A 477 4.28 7.14 0.12
C GLY A 477 3.41 6.63 1.26
N TYR A 478 2.44 7.46 1.68
CA TYR A 478 1.49 7.21 2.78
C TYR A 478 0.38 6.19 2.40
N PRO A 479 -0.07 5.30 3.32
CA PRO A 479 -0.88 4.11 3.01
C PRO A 479 -2.37 4.34 2.64
N GLN A 480 -2.79 5.55 2.24
CA GLN A 480 -4.14 5.85 1.76
C GLN A 480 -4.06 6.76 0.53
N ILE A 481 -4.25 6.19 -0.67
CA ILE A 481 -4.21 6.80 -2.01
C ILE A 481 -3.07 7.82 -2.19
N PHE A 482 -1.93 7.32 -2.67
CA PHE A 482 -0.73 8.12 -2.84
C PHE A 482 -0.26 8.08 -4.30
N ARG A 483 -0.09 9.21 -4.99
CA ARG A 483 0.29 9.26 -6.42
C ARG A 483 1.67 9.88 -6.59
N VAL A 484 2.72 9.05 -6.75
CA VAL A 484 3.99 9.52 -7.33
C VAL A 484 3.84 9.47 -8.84
N ASP A 485 3.85 10.60 -9.53
CA ASP A 485 3.83 10.60 -11.00
C ASP A 485 5.26 10.71 -11.53
N ILE A 486 5.80 9.62 -12.08
CA ILE A 486 7.03 9.69 -12.88
C ILE A 486 6.63 9.92 -14.34
N PHE A 487 6.89 11.14 -14.84
CA PHE A 487 6.71 11.50 -16.25
C PHE A 487 8.00 11.24 -16.99
N ASN A 488 7.99 10.27 -17.90
CA ASN A 488 9.12 10.02 -18.78
C ASN A 488 8.79 10.57 -20.19
N HIS A 489 9.56 11.56 -20.65
CA HIS A 489 9.40 12.17 -21.98
C HIS A 489 10.22 11.44 -23.05
N TYR A 490 9.70 11.44 -24.28
CA TYR A 490 10.30 10.85 -25.50
C TYR A 490 11.83 11.03 -25.56
N HIS A 491 12.57 9.91 -25.47
CA HIS A 491 14.04 9.81 -25.49
C HIS A 491 14.80 10.12 -24.19
N SER A 492 14.15 10.19 -23.03
CA SER A 492 14.90 10.19 -21.77
C SER A 492 15.57 8.82 -21.51
N ASN A 493 16.69 8.83 -20.80
CA ASN A 493 17.48 7.65 -20.50
C ASN A 493 17.45 7.34 -19.00
N PHE A 494 16.57 6.42 -18.59
CA PHE A 494 16.54 5.93 -17.22
C PHE A 494 17.48 4.71 -17.08
N ASN A 495 18.77 4.98 -16.81
CA ASN A 495 19.85 3.98 -16.74
C ASN A 495 20.22 3.57 -15.31
N SER A 496 19.31 3.72 -14.35
CA SER A 496 19.46 3.35 -12.94
C SER A 496 18.30 2.49 -12.46
N LYS A 497 18.46 1.86 -11.29
CA LYS A 497 17.44 1.00 -10.70
C LYS A 497 16.25 1.82 -10.18
N LEU A 498 15.06 1.23 -10.21
CA LEU A 498 13.84 1.81 -9.65
C LEU A 498 13.30 0.90 -8.55
N ARG A 499 13.01 1.46 -7.38
CA ARG A 499 12.38 0.75 -6.26
C ARG A 499 11.12 1.47 -5.81
N VAL A 500 9.99 0.77 -5.82
CA VAL A 500 8.75 1.22 -5.17
C VAL A 500 8.71 0.58 -3.78
N GLU A 501 9.03 1.37 -2.76
CA GLU A 501 9.15 0.88 -1.38
C GLU A 501 7.80 0.89 -0.65
N SER A 502 6.97 1.92 -0.87
CA SER A 502 5.60 2.01 -0.32
C SER A 502 4.72 2.95 -1.16
N GLY A 503 3.40 2.92 -0.94
CA GLY A 503 2.44 3.78 -1.65
C GLY A 503 2.17 3.32 -3.10
N ILE A 504 1.64 4.22 -3.94
CA ILE A 504 1.41 3.95 -5.37
C ILE A 504 2.34 4.84 -6.20
N LEU A 505 3.13 4.20 -7.06
CA LEU A 505 3.90 4.86 -8.11
C LEU A 505 3.12 4.75 -9.42
N TYR A 506 2.72 5.90 -9.97
CA TYR A 506 2.10 6.03 -11.27
C TYR A 506 3.16 6.40 -12.32
N MET A 507 3.25 5.57 -13.35
CA MET A 507 4.07 5.82 -14.53
C MET A 507 3.17 6.38 -15.63
N SER A 508 3.52 7.55 -16.18
CA SER A 508 2.72 8.20 -17.22
C SER A 508 3.60 8.85 -18.30
N SER A 509 3.01 9.08 -19.47
CA SER A 509 3.61 9.90 -20.53
C SER A 509 2.58 10.93 -21.02
N SER A 510 2.96 12.21 -21.03
CA SER A 510 2.06 13.36 -21.03
C SER A 510 1.56 13.83 -22.42
N ILE A 511 1.73 13.06 -23.49
CA ILE A 511 1.27 13.46 -24.84
C ILE A 511 0.31 12.41 -25.39
N ALA A 512 -0.88 12.84 -25.81
CA ALA A 512 -1.88 12.01 -26.48
C ALA A 512 -1.45 11.64 -27.91
N SER A 513 -0.32 10.96 -28.07
CA SER A 513 0.10 10.34 -29.33
C SER A 513 0.38 8.85 -29.13
N GLU A 514 0.20 8.06 -30.19
CA GLU A 514 0.09 6.58 -30.23
C GLU A 514 1.32 5.78 -29.71
N ASN A 515 2.28 6.41 -29.01
CA ASN A 515 3.55 5.80 -28.61
C ASN A 515 3.99 6.13 -27.16
N ASN A 516 3.04 6.21 -26.23
CA ASN A 516 3.26 6.42 -24.80
C ASN A 516 4.03 5.25 -24.12
N LYS A 517 5.36 5.36 -24.08
CA LYS A 517 6.28 4.32 -23.56
C LYS A 517 7.22 4.93 -22.54
N THR A 518 7.11 4.50 -21.28
CA THR A 518 8.16 4.75 -20.30
C THR A 518 9.18 3.62 -20.35
N ILE A 519 10.48 3.92 -20.43
CA ILE A 519 11.53 2.89 -20.52
C ILE A 519 12.41 2.97 -19.28
N ILE A 520 12.58 1.84 -18.58
CA ILE A 520 13.56 1.67 -17.51
C ILE A 520 14.58 0.62 -17.96
N ASN A 521 15.85 1.03 -18.05
CA ASN A 521 16.92 0.18 -18.60
C ASN A 521 17.57 -0.76 -17.57
N LYS A 522 17.29 -0.59 -16.27
CA LYS A 522 17.81 -1.41 -15.17
C LYS A 522 16.67 -2.02 -14.35
N SER A 523 17.02 -2.85 -13.37
CA SER A 523 16.04 -3.60 -12.58
C SER A 523 14.99 -2.73 -11.90
N VAL A 524 13.74 -3.20 -11.91
CA VAL A 524 12.60 -2.60 -11.19
C VAL A 524 12.22 -3.51 -10.02
N ARG A 525 12.07 -2.93 -8.82
CA ARG A 525 11.65 -3.64 -7.62
C ARG A 525 10.40 -3.01 -7.03
N ILE A 526 9.38 -3.82 -6.73
CA ILE A 526 8.17 -3.43 -6.02
C ILE A 526 8.14 -4.18 -4.70
N ASP A 527 8.16 -3.47 -3.58
CA ASP A 527 8.10 -4.07 -2.24
C ASP A 527 6.68 -4.43 -1.80
N SER A 528 6.59 -5.23 -0.73
CA SER A 528 5.31 -5.68 -0.18
C SER A 528 4.42 -4.50 0.24
N GLY A 529 3.18 -4.48 -0.23
CA GLY A 529 2.22 -3.40 0.04
C GLY A 529 2.37 -2.16 -0.85
N ALA A 530 3.40 -2.09 -1.70
CA ALA A 530 3.55 -1.03 -2.70
C ALA A 530 2.79 -1.37 -4.00
N ILE A 531 2.42 -0.34 -4.76
CA ILE A 531 1.74 -0.48 -6.05
C ILE A 531 2.52 0.24 -7.13
N LEU A 532 2.82 -0.44 -8.24
CA LEU A 532 3.32 0.16 -9.48
C LEU A 532 2.19 0.17 -10.50
N SER A 533 1.76 1.36 -10.93
CA SER A 533 0.61 1.58 -11.78
C SER A 533 1.01 2.31 -13.06
N THR A 534 0.44 1.99 -14.22
CA THR A 534 0.42 2.91 -15.37
C THR A 534 -0.88 3.71 -15.37
N THR A 535 -0.82 5.04 -15.58
CA THR A 535 -1.94 5.98 -15.34
C THR A 535 -3.19 5.72 -16.19
N SER A 536 -3.02 5.14 -17.36
CA SER A 536 -4.08 4.73 -18.27
C SER A 536 -3.75 3.37 -18.89
N TYR A 537 -4.76 2.61 -19.31
CA TYR A 537 -4.56 1.33 -19.99
C TYR A 537 -3.78 1.46 -21.31
N SER A 538 -3.63 2.67 -21.86
CA SER A 538 -2.79 2.98 -23.02
C SER A 538 -1.31 3.21 -22.69
N ASP A 539 -0.97 3.60 -21.46
CA ASP A 539 0.42 3.82 -21.06
C ASP A 539 1.12 2.49 -20.80
N THR A 540 2.27 2.28 -21.43
CA THR A 540 3.05 1.03 -21.27
C THR A 540 4.41 1.30 -20.63
N LEU A 541 4.72 0.61 -19.54
CA LEU A 541 6.06 0.56 -18.97
C LEU A 541 6.89 -0.53 -19.67
N ILE A 542 8.03 -0.17 -20.24
CA ILE A 542 9.02 -1.09 -20.82
C ILE A 542 10.15 -1.28 -19.82
N ALA A 543 10.28 -2.48 -19.26
CA ALA A 543 11.42 -2.88 -18.44
C ALA A 543 12.41 -3.69 -19.29
N LYS A 544 13.65 -3.21 -19.42
CA LYS A 544 14.71 -3.90 -20.18
C LYS A 544 15.60 -4.81 -19.36
N ASP A 545 15.41 -4.81 -18.05
CA ASP A 545 16.11 -5.66 -17.11
C ASP A 545 15.06 -6.33 -16.21
N SER A 546 15.53 -6.99 -15.15
CA SER A 546 14.71 -7.85 -14.31
C SER A 546 13.69 -7.07 -13.49
N ILE A 547 12.48 -7.64 -13.33
CA ILE A 547 11.46 -7.12 -12.41
C ILE A 547 11.35 -8.06 -11.20
N ILE A 548 11.32 -7.48 -9.99
CA ILE A 548 11.00 -8.18 -8.75
C ILE A 548 9.73 -7.56 -8.17
N ASN A 549 8.60 -8.25 -8.29
CA ASN A 549 7.32 -7.82 -7.74
C ASN A 549 7.02 -8.57 -6.43
N LYS A 550 6.91 -7.85 -5.31
CA LYS A 550 6.35 -8.33 -4.04
C LYS A 550 5.07 -7.59 -3.65
N GLY A 551 4.70 -6.55 -4.40
CA GLY A 551 3.51 -5.72 -4.18
C GLY A 551 2.46 -5.96 -5.26
N THR A 552 1.90 -4.89 -5.79
CA THR A 552 0.90 -4.95 -6.86
C THR A 552 1.38 -4.22 -8.12
N MET A 553 1.26 -4.85 -9.29
CA MET A 553 1.46 -4.21 -10.58
C MET A 553 0.11 -4.00 -11.27
N TYR A 554 -0.21 -2.76 -11.65
CA TYR A 554 -1.47 -2.38 -12.31
C TYR A 554 -1.20 -1.66 -13.63
N GLY A 555 -1.95 -1.95 -14.70
CA GLY A 555 -1.78 -1.30 -16.01
C GLY A 555 -1.13 -2.17 -17.09
N SER A 556 -0.32 -1.59 -18.00
CA SER A 556 0.29 -2.30 -19.14
C SER A 556 1.82 -2.34 -19.04
N PHE A 557 2.40 -3.54 -19.19
CA PHE A 557 3.84 -3.76 -19.00
C PHE A 557 4.43 -4.54 -20.18
N LYS A 558 5.61 -4.12 -20.66
CA LYS A 558 6.41 -4.84 -21.66
C LYS A 558 7.74 -5.23 -21.02
N LEU A 559 7.99 -6.52 -20.93
CA LEU A 559 9.17 -7.10 -20.32
C LEU A 559 10.13 -7.54 -21.43
N SER A 560 11.36 -7.07 -21.34
CA SER A 560 12.47 -7.48 -22.22
C SER A 560 13.72 -7.90 -21.46
N GLY A 561 13.71 -7.76 -20.12
CA GLY A 561 14.76 -8.31 -19.26
C GLY A 561 14.61 -9.81 -19.04
N ASN A 562 15.72 -10.47 -18.69
CA ASN A 562 15.80 -11.93 -18.63
C ASN A 562 14.94 -12.58 -17.53
N THR A 563 14.54 -11.85 -16.48
CA THR A 563 13.87 -12.46 -15.32
C THR A 563 12.73 -11.60 -14.78
N PHE A 564 11.56 -12.22 -14.62
CA PHE A 564 10.45 -11.68 -13.85
C PHE A 564 10.17 -12.55 -12.62
N ILE A 565 10.44 -11.99 -11.44
CA ILE A 565 10.13 -12.61 -10.15
C ILE A 565 8.83 -12.00 -9.62
N ASN A 566 7.73 -12.71 -9.76
CA ASN A 566 6.42 -12.31 -9.25
C ASN A 566 6.09 -13.08 -7.97
N ASN A 567 6.23 -12.42 -6.82
CA ASN A 567 5.75 -12.87 -5.51
C ASN A 567 4.55 -12.04 -5.01
N GLY A 568 4.05 -11.12 -5.84
CA GLY A 568 2.93 -10.23 -5.54
C GLY A 568 1.73 -10.49 -6.45
N ILE A 569 0.92 -9.46 -6.65
CA ILE A 569 -0.26 -9.50 -7.52
C ILE A 569 0.03 -8.71 -8.80
N VAL A 570 -0.34 -9.26 -9.95
CA VAL A 570 -0.40 -8.52 -11.21
C VAL A 570 -1.88 -8.37 -11.58
N THR A 571 -2.37 -7.13 -11.60
CA THR A 571 -3.71 -6.72 -12.08
C THR A 571 -3.51 -5.81 -13.29
N SER A 572 -2.92 -6.37 -14.33
CA SER A 572 -2.61 -5.68 -15.58
C SER A 572 -3.77 -5.75 -16.57
N ALA A 573 -3.87 -4.83 -17.53
CA ALA A 573 -4.68 -5.08 -18.72
C ALA A 573 -3.95 -6.02 -19.68
N SER A 574 -2.63 -5.89 -19.77
CA SER A 574 -1.76 -6.77 -20.55
C SER A 574 -0.33 -6.70 -20.04
N ILE A 575 0.32 -7.85 -19.97
CA ILE A 575 1.75 -7.97 -19.70
C ILE A 575 2.39 -8.78 -20.81
N TYR A 576 3.26 -8.12 -21.55
CA TYR A 576 3.91 -8.66 -22.73
C TYR A 576 5.31 -9.14 -22.34
N PHE A 577 5.62 -10.40 -22.62
CA PHE A 577 6.97 -10.89 -22.61
C PHE A 577 7.54 -10.87 -24.02
N GLY A 578 8.69 -10.22 -24.17
CA GLY A 578 9.32 -9.97 -25.45
C GLY A 578 9.03 -8.57 -25.97
N SER A 579 9.96 -8.03 -26.76
CA SER A 579 9.81 -6.73 -27.38
C SER A 579 10.41 -6.75 -28.79
N ASN A 580 9.93 -5.86 -29.67
CA ASN A 580 10.58 -5.57 -30.96
C ASN A 580 12.00 -4.95 -30.79
N PHE A 581 12.57 -4.90 -29.58
CA PHE A 581 13.76 -4.13 -29.21
C PHE A 581 14.91 -4.96 -28.62
N SER A 582 14.85 -6.30 -28.58
CA SER A 582 16.02 -7.11 -28.21
C SER A 582 15.97 -8.53 -28.75
N SER A 583 17.15 -8.98 -29.21
CA SER A 583 17.54 -10.33 -29.63
C SER A 583 16.89 -11.43 -28.80
N GLY A 584 16.52 -12.57 -29.40
CA GLY A 584 15.88 -13.74 -28.77
C GLY A 584 16.62 -14.36 -27.57
N VAL A 585 16.76 -13.59 -26.50
CA VAL A 585 17.30 -13.96 -25.20
C VAL A 585 16.15 -14.59 -24.41
N PRO A 586 16.32 -15.82 -23.90
CA PRO A 586 15.31 -16.47 -23.07
C PRO A 586 14.99 -15.66 -21.81
N GLN A 587 13.70 -15.55 -21.49
CA GLN A 587 13.19 -14.93 -20.28
C GLN A 587 12.67 -15.99 -19.32
N THR A 588 12.64 -15.69 -18.03
CA THR A 588 12.11 -16.60 -17.00
C THR A 588 11.01 -15.92 -16.18
N LEU A 589 9.92 -16.65 -15.93
CA LEU A 589 8.89 -16.28 -14.94
C LEU A 589 9.02 -17.18 -13.70
N GLN A 590 9.21 -16.58 -12.52
CA GLN A 590 9.25 -17.25 -11.22
C GLN A 590 8.43 -16.54 -10.15
N GLY A 591 8.27 -17.20 -9.02
CA GLY A 591 7.72 -16.70 -7.78
C GLY A 591 6.35 -17.29 -7.47
N THR A 592 5.85 -16.95 -6.29
CA THR A 592 4.58 -17.49 -5.74
C THR A 592 3.38 -16.57 -5.96
N GLY A 593 3.58 -15.47 -6.69
CA GLY A 593 2.56 -14.48 -6.98
C GLY A 593 1.52 -14.97 -7.98
N SER A 594 0.58 -14.10 -8.31
CA SER A 594 -0.52 -14.41 -9.22
C SER A 594 -0.82 -13.26 -10.18
N PHE A 595 -1.27 -13.59 -11.38
CA PHE A 595 -1.95 -12.65 -12.26
C PHE A 595 -3.45 -12.77 -12.00
N ALA A 596 -4.07 -11.69 -11.54
CA ALA A 596 -5.49 -11.60 -11.23
C ALA A 596 -6.26 -10.89 -12.35
N GLU A 597 -7.58 -11.03 -12.35
CA GLU A 597 -8.47 -10.37 -13.32
C GLU A 597 -8.22 -8.84 -13.37
N PRO A 598 -8.11 -8.22 -14.57
CA PRO A 598 -8.31 -8.77 -15.92
C PRO A 598 -7.00 -9.13 -16.68
N SER A 599 -5.97 -9.62 -15.99
CA SER A 599 -4.62 -9.78 -16.57
C SER A 599 -4.51 -10.72 -17.76
N ASN A 600 -3.93 -10.22 -18.86
CA ASN A 600 -3.55 -11.01 -20.03
C ASN A 600 -2.02 -11.15 -20.10
N CYS A 601 -1.51 -12.37 -19.90
CA CYS A 601 -0.10 -12.71 -20.12
C CYS A 601 0.12 -13.04 -21.59
N ILE A 602 0.90 -12.21 -22.28
CA ILE A 602 1.11 -12.30 -23.73
C ILE A 602 2.57 -12.61 -24.00
N ILE A 603 2.84 -13.74 -24.65
CA ILE A 603 4.16 -14.13 -25.11
C ILE A 603 4.27 -13.75 -26.59
N THR A 604 5.01 -12.67 -26.88
CA THR A 604 5.03 -12.08 -28.21
C THR A 604 5.89 -12.89 -29.20
N ASN A 605 5.75 -12.59 -30.49
CA ASN A 605 6.59 -13.17 -31.55
C ASN A 605 8.09 -13.02 -31.24
N GLY A 606 8.83 -14.13 -31.30
CA GLY A 606 10.27 -14.19 -31.03
C GLY A 606 10.64 -14.26 -29.55
N ALA A 607 9.68 -14.14 -28.63
CA ALA A 607 9.92 -14.33 -27.21
C ALA A 607 10.05 -15.82 -26.88
N SER A 608 11.01 -16.17 -26.04
CA SER A 608 11.11 -17.47 -25.39
C SER A 608 11.02 -17.27 -23.89
N VAL A 609 10.01 -17.84 -23.25
CA VAL A 609 9.75 -17.66 -21.82
C VAL A 609 9.62 -19.02 -21.15
N SER A 610 10.41 -19.25 -20.11
CA SER A 610 10.34 -20.46 -19.30
C SER A 610 9.76 -20.18 -17.92
N LEU A 611 8.81 -20.99 -17.51
CA LEU A 611 8.29 -21.02 -16.16
C LEU A 611 9.22 -21.85 -15.28
N ILE A 612 9.76 -21.25 -14.23
CA ILE A 612 10.77 -21.88 -13.36
C ILE A 612 10.26 -22.11 -11.93
N SER A 613 9.00 -21.76 -11.65
CA SER A 613 8.24 -22.21 -10.47
C SER A 613 6.76 -22.28 -10.80
N ASN A 614 5.97 -23.05 -10.04
CA ASN A 614 4.52 -23.04 -10.14
C ASN A 614 3.97 -21.61 -10.08
N HIS A 615 2.98 -21.30 -10.93
CA HIS A 615 2.46 -19.93 -11.02
C HIS A 615 1.02 -19.90 -11.51
N GLN A 616 0.29 -18.85 -11.12
CA GLN A 616 -1.09 -18.63 -11.55
C GLN A 616 -1.17 -17.49 -12.56
N LEU A 617 -1.72 -17.77 -13.74
CA LEU A 617 -2.12 -16.78 -14.73
C LEU A 617 -3.64 -16.61 -14.74
N PHE A 618 -4.11 -15.42 -15.13
CA PHE A 618 -5.52 -15.23 -15.46
C PHE A 618 -5.75 -15.72 -16.89
N ASN A 619 -5.32 -14.97 -17.92
CA ASN A 619 -5.30 -15.44 -19.31
C ASN A 619 -3.87 -15.60 -19.84
N LEU A 620 -3.67 -16.54 -20.76
CA LEU A 620 -2.41 -16.76 -21.50
C LEU A 620 -2.65 -16.65 -23.01
N GLN A 621 -1.85 -15.83 -23.68
CA GLN A 621 -1.77 -15.77 -25.14
C GLN A 621 -0.33 -16.01 -25.58
N ILE A 622 -0.13 -16.92 -26.52
CA ILE A 622 1.16 -17.17 -27.17
C ILE A 622 1.00 -16.81 -28.64
N ASP A 623 1.68 -15.74 -29.06
CA ASP A 623 1.65 -15.28 -30.45
C ASP A 623 2.45 -16.21 -31.36
N SER A 624 2.19 -16.12 -32.67
CA SER A 624 2.99 -16.81 -33.68
C SER A 624 4.49 -16.47 -33.53
N GLY A 625 5.34 -17.50 -33.45
CA GLY A 625 6.78 -17.36 -33.19
C GLY A 625 7.16 -17.19 -31.71
N GLY A 626 6.20 -17.04 -30.79
CA GLY A 626 6.44 -17.06 -29.35
C GLY A 626 6.58 -18.50 -28.82
N THR A 627 7.37 -18.68 -27.76
CA THR A 627 7.54 -19.96 -27.07
C THR A 627 7.30 -19.77 -25.57
N PHE A 628 6.38 -20.56 -24.98
CA PHE A 628 6.19 -20.66 -23.55
C PHE A 628 6.47 -22.09 -23.08
N ASP A 629 7.43 -22.26 -22.18
CA ASP A 629 7.84 -23.55 -21.64
C ASP A 629 7.46 -23.64 -20.17
N ILE A 630 6.57 -24.59 -19.83
CA ILE A 630 6.14 -24.87 -18.46
C ILE A 630 6.62 -26.23 -17.96
N SER A 631 7.64 -26.80 -18.60
CA SER A 631 8.12 -28.16 -18.30
C SER A 631 8.39 -28.36 -16.81
N ASN A 632 7.88 -29.46 -16.26
CA ASN A 632 7.97 -29.84 -14.85
C ASN A 632 7.30 -28.87 -13.84
N GLN A 633 6.49 -27.91 -14.30
CA GLN A 633 5.79 -26.96 -13.42
C GLN A 633 4.27 -27.11 -13.51
N THR A 634 3.59 -26.56 -12.50
CA THR A 634 2.14 -26.35 -12.51
C THR A 634 1.80 -24.93 -12.95
N LEU A 635 1.07 -24.81 -14.05
CA LEU A 635 0.45 -23.58 -14.52
C LEU A 635 -1.03 -23.58 -14.10
N LYS A 636 -1.41 -22.67 -13.20
CA LYS A 636 -2.83 -22.47 -12.84
C LYS A 636 -3.44 -21.40 -13.75
N ILE A 637 -4.66 -21.64 -14.23
CA ILE A 637 -5.41 -20.73 -15.11
C ILE A 637 -6.75 -20.41 -14.46
N SER A 638 -6.98 -19.13 -14.18
CA SER A 638 -8.26 -18.64 -13.62
C SER A 638 -9.07 -17.79 -14.59
N GLY A 639 -8.64 -17.63 -15.84
CA GLY A 639 -9.31 -16.85 -16.88
C GLY A 639 -10.66 -17.41 -17.34
N LEU A 640 -11.52 -16.55 -17.89
CA LEU A 640 -12.87 -16.88 -18.35
C LEU A 640 -12.94 -17.06 -19.88
N GLY A 641 -13.97 -17.79 -20.34
CA GLY A 641 -14.29 -17.93 -21.77
C GLY A 641 -13.35 -18.87 -22.55
N THR A 642 -13.52 -18.93 -23.88
CA THR A 642 -12.69 -19.74 -24.80
C THR A 642 -11.28 -19.18 -25.02
N VAL A 643 -10.93 -18.10 -24.31
CA VAL A 643 -9.73 -17.28 -24.51
C VAL A 643 -8.73 -17.41 -23.35
N SER A 644 -8.98 -18.31 -22.39
CA SER A 644 -8.14 -18.49 -21.20
C SER A 644 -6.72 -18.96 -21.55
N ILE A 645 -6.58 -19.79 -22.59
CA ILE A 645 -5.32 -20.07 -23.27
C ILE A 645 -5.53 -19.96 -24.79
N VAL A 646 -4.84 -19.02 -25.42
CA VAL A 646 -4.77 -18.89 -26.88
C VAL A 646 -3.36 -19.23 -27.35
N ASN A 647 -3.19 -20.37 -28.03
CA ASN A 647 -1.89 -20.77 -28.54
C ASN A 647 -1.79 -20.68 -30.08
N ASN A 648 -1.08 -19.66 -30.56
CA ASN A 648 -0.67 -19.50 -31.95
C ASN A 648 0.84 -19.75 -32.16
N GLY A 649 1.58 -20.07 -31.09
CA GLY A 649 3.01 -20.33 -31.11
C GLY A 649 3.36 -21.72 -30.59
N THR A 650 4.46 -21.82 -29.83
CA THR A 650 4.93 -23.08 -29.24
C THR A 650 4.65 -23.11 -27.74
N PHE A 651 3.85 -24.09 -27.29
CA PHE A 651 3.58 -24.32 -25.87
C PHE A 651 4.19 -25.67 -25.45
N ILE A 652 5.21 -25.64 -24.60
CA ILE A 652 5.96 -26.83 -24.16
C ILE A 652 5.49 -27.24 -22.76
N THR A 653 5.04 -28.48 -22.62
CA THR A 653 4.30 -28.98 -21.44
C THR A 653 4.90 -30.26 -20.85
N ASN A 654 6.14 -30.62 -21.18
CA ASN A 654 6.74 -31.89 -20.78
C ASN A 654 6.79 -32.04 -19.24
N GLY A 655 6.16 -33.07 -18.68
CA GLY A 655 6.11 -33.27 -17.22
C GLY A 655 5.33 -32.20 -16.45
N SER A 656 4.64 -31.29 -17.14
CA SER A 656 3.91 -30.19 -16.52
C SER A 656 2.49 -30.59 -16.10
N THR A 657 1.84 -29.69 -15.35
CA THR A 657 0.42 -29.77 -15.01
C THR A 657 -0.27 -28.45 -15.35
N VAL A 658 -1.43 -28.51 -16.00
CA VAL A 658 -2.32 -27.35 -16.17
C VAL A 658 -3.52 -27.51 -15.24
N GLU A 659 -3.73 -26.54 -14.35
CA GLU A 659 -4.82 -26.54 -13.36
C GLU A 659 -5.84 -25.46 -13.70
N PHE A 660 -7.10 -25.84 -13.94
CA PHE A 660 -8.23 -24.91 -14.09
C PHE A 660 -8.83 -24.63 -12.70
N ASN A 661 -8.78 -23.37 -12.25
CA ASN A 661 -9.06 -23.05 -10.85
C ASN A 661 -9.88 -21.78 -10.59
N ASN A 662 -10.69 -21.31 -11.55
CA ASN A 662 -11.59 -20.18 -11.27
C ASN A 662 -12.61 -20.56 -10.18
N GLN A 663 -12.74 -19.76 -9.14
CA GLN A 663 -13.60 -20.07 -7.98
C GLN A 663 -15.07 -19.68 -8.18
N ASN A 664 -15.33 -18.76 -9.11
CA ASN A 664 -16.63 -18.09 -9.22
C ASN A 664 -17.35 -18.37 -10.54
N ASN A 665 -16.65 -18.88 -11.56
CA ASN A 665 -17.22 -19.09 -12.89
C ASN A 665 -16.68 -20.36 -13.54
N ALA A 666 -17.52 -21.00 -14.34
CA ALA A 666 -17.10 -22.13 -15.16
C ALA A 666 -16.07 -21.69 -16.21
N GLN A 667 -15.13 -22.58 -16.52
CA GLN A 667 -14.09 -22.33 -17.53
C GLN A 667 -14.31 -23.16 -18.78
N TYR A 668 -13.72 -22.76 -19.90
CA TYR A 668 -13.66 -23.62 -21.09
C TYR A 668 -12.34 -24.37 -21.11
N PHE A 669 -12.36 -25.62 -21.56
CA PHE A 669 -11.18 -26.44 -21.80
C PHE A 669 -10.57 -26.06 -23.16
N PRO A 670 -9.42 -25.37 -23.23
CA PRO A 670 -8.81 -24.95 -24.49
C PRO A 670 -8.18 -26.16 -25.19
N VAL A 671 -8.46 -26.38 -26.48
CA VAL A 671 -7.90 -27.55 -27.20
C VAL A 671 -7.11 -27.18 -28.46
N ALA A 672 -7.26 -25.95 -28.96
CA ALA A 672 -6.62 -25.52 -30.20
C ALA A 672 -5.09 -25.40 -30.03
N ASN A 673 -4.34 -26.25 -30.74
CA ASN A 673 -2.87 -26.29 -30.73
C ASN A 673 -2.23 -26.53 -29.35
N ILE A 674 -2.91 -27.21 -28.43
CA ILE A 674 -2.36 -27.47 -27.09
C ILE A 674 -2.20 -28.98 -26.89
N ASN A 675 -0.97 -29.40 -26.58
CA ASN A 675 -0.68 -30.75 -26.12
C ASN A 675 -0.49 -30.70 -24.61
N TYR A 676 -1.49 -31.14 -23.84
CA TYR A 676 -1.39 -31.21 -22.38
C TYR A 676 -0.54 -32.40 -21.94
N ASN A 677 0.07 -32.31 -20.76
CA ASN A 677 0.69 -33.46 -20.08
C ASN A 677 -0.23 -33.98 -18.96
N ASN A 678 -0.29 -33.28 -17.82
CA ASN A 678 -1.28 -33.51 -16.78
C ASN A 678 -2.30 -32.36 -16.75
N VAL A 679 -3.54 -32.66 -16.37
CA VAL A 679 -4.62 -31.68 -16.20
C VAL A 679 -5.32 -31.88 -14.87
N ILE A 680 -5.55 -30.80 -14.14
CA ILE A 680 -6.34 -30.78 -12.91
C ILE A 680 -7.52 -29.83 -13.10
N VAL A 681 -8.72 -30.29 -12.73
CA VAL A 681 -9.90 -29.46 -12.54
C VAL A 681 -10.08 -29.23 -11.05
N ASN A 682 -9.92 -27.97 -10.66
CA ASN A 682 -10.07 -27.45 -9.30
C ASN A 682 -10.95 -26.19 -9.32
N ASN A 683 -12.05 -26.28 -10.08
CA ASN A 683 -13.00 -25.22 -10.34
C ASN A 683 -14.40 -25.67 -9.90
N PRO A 684 -14.97 -25.16 -8.79
CA PRO A 684 -16.28 -25.58 -8.29
C PRO A 684 -17.46 -25.33 -9.24
N GLN A 685 -17.29 -24.46 -10.24
CA GLN A 685 -18.30 -24.24 -11.29
C GLN A 685 -18.13 -25.17 -12.51
N GLY A 686 -17.07 -25.99 -12.52
CA GLY A 686 -16.76 -26.96 -13.56
C GLY A 686 -16.05 -26.36 -14.79
N VAL A 687 -15.75 -27.26 -15.74
CA VAL A 687 -15.08 -26.95 -16.99
C VAL A 687 -15.88 -27.49 -18.17
N LEU A 688 -16.12 -26.66 -19.18
CA LEU A 688 -16.86 -27.01 -20.40
C LEU A 688 -15.88 -27.30 -21.53
N MET A 689 -16.03 -28.45 -22.18
CA MET A 689 -15.23 -28.81 -23.34
C MET A 689 -15.56 -27.94 -24.56
N SER A 690 -14.52 -27.56 -25.32
CA SER A 690 -14.63 -26.76 -26.54
C SER A 690 -14.19 -27.50 -27.83
N GLY A 691 -13.72 -28.73 -27.68
CA GLY A 691 -13.31 -29.61 -28.76
C GLY A 691 -12.73 -30.92 -28.22
N ASN A 692 -12.41 -31.87 -29.10
CA ASN A 692 -11.81 -33.14 -28.69
C ASN A 692 -10.39 -32.93 -28.15
N VAL A 693 -10.01 -33.71 -27.14
CA VAL A 693 -8.65 -33.67 -26.55
C VAL A 693 -8.09 -35.07 -26.35
N THR A 694 -6.78 -35.22 -26.54
CA THR A 694 -6.04 -36.43 -26.16
C THR A 694 -5.10 -36.11 -25.00
N LEU A 695 -5.16 -36.87 -23.92
CA LEU A 695 -4.35 -36.67 -22.71
C LEU A 695 -3.36 -37.83 -22.53
N PRO A 696 -2.05 -37.55 -22.39
CA PRO A 696 -1.01 -38.57 -22.32
C PRO A 696 -0.75 -39.12 -20.91
N ALA A 697 -1.09 -38.36 -19.87
CA ALA A 697 -0.80 -38.70 -18.48
C ALA A 697 -2.03 -38.52 -17.57
N LEU A 698 -1.97 -37.69 -16.53
CA LEU A 698 -3.01 -37.64 -15.50
C LEU A 698 -4.11 -36.62 -15.83
N LEU A 699 -5.38 -37.03 -15.72
CA LEU A 699 -6.54 -36.14 -15.62
C LEU A 699 -7.14 -36.29 -14.22
N THR A 700 -7.22 -35.20 -13.47
CA THR A 700 -7.81 -35.21 -12.11
C THR A 700 -8.94 -34.20 -12.02
N LEU A 701 -10.11 -34.65 -11.55
CA LEU A 701 -11.23 -33.80 -11.16
C LEU A 701 -11.25 -33.78 -9.63
N SER A 702 -10.61 -32.76 -9.05
CA SER A 702 -10.52 -32.58 -7.61
C SER A 702 -11.70 -31.80 -7.04
N ILE A 703 -12.13 -30.76 -7.77
CA ILE A 703 -13.31 -29.95 -7.48
C ILE A 703 -13.85 -29.46 -8.83
N GLY A 704 -15.11 -29.73 -9.12
CA GLY A 704 -15.77 -29.42 -10.38
C GLY A 704 -15.83 -30.57 -11.38
N ASP A 705 -16.92 -30.59 -12.13
CA ASP A 705 -17.13 -31.53 -13.24
C ASP A 705 -16.44 -31.06 -14.53
N ILE A 706 -16.24 -32.00 -15.45
CA ILE A 706 -16.03 -31.67 -16.87
C ILE A 706 -17.31 -31.97 -17.64
N GLU A 707 -17.91 -30.95 -18.25
CA GLU A 707 -19.03 -31.07 -19.18
C GLU A 707 -18.51 -31.28 -20.61
N LEU A 708 -18.83 -32.44 -21.21
CA LEU A 708 -18.27 -32.86 -22.49
C LEU A 708 -18.84 -32.12 -23.71
N ASN A 709 -20.07 -31.61 -23.66
CA ASN A 709 -20.65 -30.79 -24.73
C ASN A 709 -20.49 -31.35 -26.17
N ASN A 710 -20.76 -32.65 -26.34
CA ASN A 710 -20.60 -33.47 -27.55
C ASN A 710 -19.16 -33.78 -27.97
N PHE A 711 -18.17 -33.49 -27.13
CA PHE A 711 -16.77 -33.77 -27.41
C PHE A 711 -16.26 -35.04 -26.72
N VAL A 712 -15.08 -35.47 -27.14
CA VAL A 712 -14.42 -36.69 -26.69
C VAL A 712 -13.12 -36.37 -25.97
N ILE A 713 -12.94 -36.97 -24.78
CA ILE A 713 -11.65 -37.05 -24.10
C ILE A 713 -11.03 -38.42 -24.42
N THR A 714 -9.85 -38.43 -25.04
CA THR A 714 -9.11 -39.66 -25.32
C THR A 714 -7.95 -39.78 -24.34
N LEU A 715 -7.98 -40.78 -23.46
CA LEU A 715 -6.85 -41.13 -22.60
C LEU A 715 -5.93 -42.09 -23.36
N THR A 716 -4.67 -41.72 -23.55
CA THR A 716 -3.66 -42.63 -24.08
C THR A 716 -3.50 -43.88 -23.18
N PRO A 717 -2.82 -44.95 -23.64
CA PRO A 717 -2.70 -46.16 -22.84
C PRO A 717 -2.03 -45.98 -21.46
N SER A 718 -1.18 -44.96 -21.30
CA SER A 718 -0.51 -44.59 -20.05
C SER A 718 -1.29 -43.61 -19.18
N ALA A 719 -2.30 -42.94 -19.73
CA ALA A 719 -3.05 -41.92 -19.03
C ALA A 719 -3.96 -42.51 -17.95
N THR A 720 -4.33 -41.73 -16.95
CA THR A 720 -5.27 -42.16 -15.90
C THR A 720 -6.22 -41.03 -15.54
N LEU A 721 -7.49 -41.37 -15.34
CA LEU A 721 -8.50 -40.50 -14.76
C LEU A 721 -8.59 -40.72 -13.24
N VAL A 722 -8.67 -39.63 -12.49
CA VAL A 722 -8.96 -39.63 -11.05
C VAL A 722 -10.10 -38.65 -10.80
N GLU A 723 -11.19 -39.14 -10.21
CA GLU A 723 -12.38 -38.36 -9.88
C GLU A 723 -12.59 -38.40 -8.36
N THR A 724 -12.88 -37.25 -7.74
CA THR A 724 -13.35 -37.20 -6.35
C THR A 724 -14.89 -37.32 -6.32
N PRO A 725 -15.48 -37.86 -5.23
CA PRO A 725 -16.94 -38.03 -5.15
C PRO A 725 -17.71 -36.75 -5.51
N GLY A 726 -18.71 -36.89 -6.38
CA GLY A 726 -19.53 -35.77 -6.89
C GLY A 726 -18.83 -34.81 -7.86
N ASN A 727 -17.64 -35.17 -8.38
CA ASN A 727 -16.90 -34.38 -9.37
C ASN A 727 -16.47 -35.28 -10.52
N THR A 728 -17.29 -35.36 -11.57
CA THR A 728 -17.15 -36.34 -12.64
C THR A 728 -17.05 -35.69 -14.02
N VAL A 729 -16.57 -36.47 -14.99
CA VAL A 729 -16.88 -36.18 -16.40
C VAL A 729 -18.38 -36.43 -16.61
N LYS A 730 -19.07 -35.54 -17.34
CA LYS A 730 -20.52 -35.64 -17.56
C LYS A 730 -20.97 -35.08 -18.92
N GLY A 731 -22.26 -35.28 -19.19
CA GLY A 731 -22.97 -34.69 -20.32
C GLY A 731 -22.79 -35.40 -21.66
N ASN A 732 -23.17 -34.74 -22.75
CA ASN A 732 -23.19 -35.35 -24.08
C ASN A 732 -21.74 -35.57 -24.57
N GLY A 733 -21.41 -36.75 -25.10
CA GLY A 733 -20.05 -37.13 -25.48
C GLY A 733 -19.59 -38.40 -24.75
N TYR A 734 -18.30 -38.70 -24.81
CA TYR A 734 -17.72 -39.80 -24.03
C TYR A 734 -16.23 -39.60 -23.75
N ILE A 735 -15.73 -40.27 -22.71
CA ILE A 735 -14.29 -40.46 -22.46
C ILE A 735 -13.89 -41.87 -22.89
N THR A 736 -12.76 -42.01 -23.59
CA THR A 736 -12.32 -43.29 -24.16
C THR A 736 -10.84 -43.57 -23.89
N THR A 737 -10.48 -44.86 -23.84
CA THR A 737 -9.10 -45.33 -23.90
C THR A 737 -9.04 -46.66 -24.65
N THR A 738 -7.99 -46.87 -25.43
CA THR A 738 -7.71 -48.17 -26.07
C THR A 738 -6.41 -48.72 -25.51
N ARG A 739 -6.43 -49.94 -24.96
CA ARG A 739 -5.26 -50.57 -24.32
C ARG A 739 -5.12 -52.01 -24.73
N ASN A 740 -3.89 -52.51 -24.72
CA ASN A 740 -3.66 -53.95 -24.78
C ASN A 740 -3.91 -54.55 -23.39
N ILE A 741 -4.96 -55.36 -23.26
CA ILE A 741 -5.42 -55.92 -21.97
C ILE A 741 -5.31 -57.44 -22.04
N ASN A 742 -4.29 -57.99 -21.38
CA ASN A 742 -4.02 -59.43 -21.37
C ASN A 742 -4.25 -60.00 -19.96
N SER A 743 -5.30 -60.80 -19.79
CA SER A 743 -5.65 -61.48 -18.52
C SER A 743 -5.70 -60.53 -17.31
N PRO A 744 -6.54 -59.47 -17.35
CA PRO A 744 -6.59 -58.46 -16.28
C PRO A 744 -7.08 -59.06 -14.95
N SER A 745 -6.58 -58.54 -13.84
CA SER A 745 -7.03 -58.88 -12.49
C SER A 745 -7.36 -57.61 -11.71
N GLY A 746 -8.65 -57.30 -11.55
CA GLY A 746 -9.11 -56.08 -10.88
C GLY A 746 -8.67 -54.79 -11.57
N LEU A 747 -8.46 -54.81 -12.89
CA LEU A 747 -7.94 -53.65 -13.62
C LEU A 747 -9.03 -52.62 -13.88
N ASN A 748 -8.95 -51.45 -13.23
CA ASN A 748 -9.73 -50.28 -13.61
C ASN A 748 -9.09 -49.61 -14.83
N VAL A 749 -9.64 -49.86 -16.01
CA VAL A 749 -9.02 -49.45 -17.28
C VAL A 749 -9.05 -47.92 -17.41
N GLY A 750 -7.86 -47.31 -17.28
CA GLY A 750 -7.69 -45.85 -17.36
C GLY A 750 -8.39 -45.04 -16.27
N GLY A 751 -8.87 -45.69 -15.20
CA GLY A 751 -9.65 -45.03 -14.17
C GLY A 751 -11.10 -44.76 -14.55
N LEU A 752 -11.60 -45.30 -15.68
CA LEU A 752 -12.95 -45.00 -16.18
C LEU A 752 -14.07 -45.58 -15.30
N GLY A 753 -13.78 -46.58 -14.48
CA GLY A 753 -14.77 -47.23 -13.60
C GLY A 753 -15.27 -48.58 -14.11
N ALA A 754 -14.78 -49.08 -15.25
CA ALA A 754 -14.95 -50.46 -15.67
C ALA A 754 -13.78 -51.31 -15.13
N VAL A 755 -14.02 -52.02 -14.02
CA VAL A 755 -13.02 -52.87 -13.38
C VAL A 755 -13.18 -54.31 -13.87
N ILE A 756 -12.21 -54.81 -14.63
CA ILE A 756 -12.32 -56.10 -15.32
C ILE A 756 -11.35 -57.12 -14.71
N THR A 757 -11.88 -58.33 -14.47
CA THR A 757 -11.08 -59.51 -14.10
C THR A 757 -11.39 -60.66 -15.06
N THR A 758 -10.40 -61.23 -15.73
CA THR A 758 -10.53 -62.47 -16.49
C THR A 758 -9.17 -63.12 -16.70
N SER A 759 -9.14 -64.44 -16.82
CA SER A 759 -7.94 -65.17 -17.25
C SER A 759 -7.72 -65.10 -18.77
N SER A 760 -8.72 -64.70 -19.55
CA SER A 760 -8.66 -64.58 -21.00
C SER A 760 -7.90 -63.33 -21.46
N ASN A 761 -7.16 -63.46 -22.56
CA ASN A 761 -6.52 -62.30 -23.21
C ASN A 761 -7.58 -61.53 -24.02
N LEU A 762 -7.86 -60.28 -23.66
CA LEU A 762 -8.83 -59.43 -24.37
C LEU A 762 -8.24 -58.81 -25.65
N GLY A 763 -6.91 -58.76 -25.76
CA GLY A 763 -6.20 -58.11 -26.85
C GLY A 763 -6.27 -56.58 -26.75
N MET A 764 -6.27 -55.90 -27.89
CA MET A 764 -6.57 -54.46 -27.91
C MET A 764 -8.04 -54.27 -27.59
N THR A 765 -8.33 -53.53 -26.53
CA THR A 765 -9.67 -53.29 -26.02
C THR A 765 -9.91 -51.80 -25.96
N GLU A 766 -10.94 -51.34 -26.67
CA GLU A 766 -11.47 -50.00 -26.49
C GLU A 766 -12.52 -50.00 -25.37
N ILE A 767 -12.42 -49.02 -24.47
CA ILE A 767 -13.44 -48.75 -23.47
C ILE A 767 -13.88 -47.30 -23.61
N ARG A 768 -15.16 -47.09 -23.92
CA ARG A 768 -15.80 -45.78 -23.89
C ARG A 768 -16.74 -45.71 -22.70
N ARG A 769 -16.63 -44.65 -21.92
CA ARG A 769 -17.60 -44.29 -20.88
C ARG A 769 -18.39 -43.09 -21.35
N GLY A 770 -19.71 -43.26 -21.45
CA GLY A 770 -20.62 -42.15 -21.68
C GLY A 770 -21.46 -41.84 -20.45
N HIS A 771 -22.07 -40.65 -20.47
CA HIS A 771 -22.59 -39.99 -19.27
C HIS A 771 -24.06 -39.60 -19.37
N LEU A 772 -24.79 -40.28 -20.26
CA LEU A 772 -26.20 -40.03 -20.51
C LEU A 772 -27.02 -41.23 -20.06
N VAL A 773 -28.20 -40.93 -19.51
CA VAL A 773 -29.26 -41.90 -19.25
C VAL A 773 -29.57 -42.67 -20.54
N GLN A 774 -29.61 -44.00 -20.42
CA GLN A 774 -29.97 -44.91 -21.50
C GLN A 774 -31.45 -45.27 -21.40
N TYR A 775 -32.07 -45.52 -22.55
CA TYR A 775 -33.48 -45.89 -22.70
C TYR A 775 -33.60 -47.31 -23.30
N GLY A 776 -34.82 -47.88 -23.27
CA GLY A 776 -35.06 -49.23 -23.81
C GLY A 776 -34.84 -50.37 -22.80
N LEU A 777 -34.84 -50.07 -21.49
CA LEU A 777 -34.72 -51.03 -20.39
C LEU A 777 -36.10 -51.48 -19.88
N ALA A 778 -36.97 -51.95 -20.79
CA ALA A 778 -38.33 -52.41 -20.47
C ALA A 778 -39.18 -51.40 -19.66
N GLY A 779 -39.14 -50.12 -20.06
CA GLY A 779 -39.89 -49.03 -19.41
C GLY A 779 -39.15 -48.32 -18.28
N LYS A 780 -37.91 -48.72 -17.96
CA LYS A 780 -37.05 -48.06 -16.98
C LYS A 780 -35.98 -47.17 -17.64
N ASN A 781 -35.49 -46.18 -16.89
CA ASN A 781 -34.32 -45.37 -17.23
C ASN A 781 -33.08 -45.96 -16.57
N SER A 782 -31.91 -45.85 -17.20
CA SER A 782 -30.64 -46.21 -16.54
C SER A 782 -30.09 -45.05 -15.70
N ILE A 783 -29.08 -45.34 -14.88
CA ILE A 783 -28.17 -44.31 -14.36
C ILE A 783 -27.51 -43.55 -15.52
N ALA A 784 -26.99 -42.35 -15.27
CA ALA A 784 -26.28 -41.51 -16.22
C ALA A 784 -24.85 -42.00 -16.51
N ARG A 785 -24.65 -43.31 -16.63
CA ARG A 785 -23.37 -43.95 -16.97
C ARG A 785 -23.60 -45.19 -17.82
N TYR A 786 -22.86 -45.30 -18.91
CA TYR A 786 -22.75 -46.53 -19.69
C TYR A 786 -21.32 -46.78 -20.13
N PHE A 787 -20.98 -48.05 -20.37
CA PHE A 787 -19.72 -48.45 -20.97
C PHE A 787 -19.94 -49.18 -22.28
N ASP A 788 -19.22 -48.79 -23.33
CA ASP A 788 -18.95 -49.64 -24.49
C ASP A 788 -17.58 -50.30 -24.27
N ILE A 789 -17.55 -51.62 -24.18
CA ILE A 789 -16.32 -52.40 -23.98
C ILE A 789 -16.16 -53.33 -25.18
N GLU A 790 -15.17 -53.03 -26.01
CA GLU A 790 -14.93 -53.69 -27.30
C GLU A 790 -13.53 -54.32 -27.34
N PRO A 791 -13.36 -55.54 -26.79
CA PRO A 791 -12.09 -56.26 -26.88
C PRO A 791 -11.94 -56.93 -28.25
N THR A 792 -10.69 -57.07 -28.71
CA THR A 792 -10.36 -57.82 -29.94
C THR A 792 -10.81 -59.27 -29.82
N ASN A 793 -10.60 -59.90 -28.65
CA ASN A 793 -11.05 -61.25 -28.34
C ASN A 793 -12.29 -61.14 -27.45
N ASN A 794 -13.48 -61.44 -27.97
CA ASN A 794 -14.76 -61.18 -27.29
C ASN A 794 -15.69 -62.39 -27.21
N SER A 795 -15.17 -63.56 -26.85
CA SER A 795 -15.98 -64.78 -26.68
C SER A 795 -15.39 -65.69 -25.60
N ASN A 796 -16.24 -66.42 -24.88
CA ASN A 796 -15.86 -67.33 -23.79
C ASN A 796 -14.94 -66.67 -22.75
N LEU A 797 -15.17 -65.40 -22.45
CA LEU A 797 -14.28 -64.63 -21.60
C LEU A 797 -14.33 -65.05 -20.13
N ASN A 798 -15.45 -65.58 -19.65
CA ASN A 798 -15.71 -65.85 -18.23
C ASN A 798 -15.23 -64.69 -17.33
N ALA A 799 -15.53 -63.46 -17.73
CA ALA A 799 -15.05 -62.27 -17.08
C ALA A 799 -15.93 -61.85 -15.91
N THR A 800 -15.33 -61.12 -14.98
CA THR A 800 -16.02 -60.35 -13.96
C THR A 800 -15.91 -58.87 -14.30
N LEU A 801 -17.04 -58.17 -14.29
CA LEU A 801 -17.11 -56.71 -14.37
C LEU A 801 -17.58 -56.17 -13.03
N SER A 802 -16.78 -55.32 -12.40
CA SER A 802 -17.25 -54.39 -11.38
C SER A 802 -17.46 -53.03 -12.04
N PHE A 803 -18.74 -52.68 -12.19
CA PHE A 803 -19.21 -51.43 -12.75
C PHE A 803 -19.25 -50.38 -11.64
N LYS A 804 -18.34 -49.41 -11.68
CA LYS A 804 -18.32 -48.28 -10.73
C LYS A 804 -19.16 -47.12 -11.23
N TYR A 805 -19.82 -46.42 -10.31
CA TYR A 805 -20.58 -45.19 -10.57
C TYR A 805 -20.34 -44.17 -9.44
N ASP A 806 -20.75 -42.93 -9.68
CA ASP A 806 -20.82 -41.87 -8.66
C ASP A 806 -22.28 -41.64 -8.25
N GLU A 807 -22.49 -41.18 -7.01
CA GLU A 807 -23.83 -40.81 -6.51
C GLU A 807 -24.54 -39.79 -7.40
N SER A 808 -23.79 -38.85 -8.00
CA SER A 808 -24.36 -37.83 -8.87
C SER A 808 -24.99 -38.38 -10.15
N GLU A 809 -24.75 -39.66 -10.46
CA GLU A 809 -25.19 -40.29 -11.71
C GLU A 809 -26.48 -41.12 -11.56
N LEU A 810 -27.03 -41.29 -10.34
CA LEU A 810 -28.12 -42.23 -10.07
C LEU A 810 -29.47 -41.86 -10.72
N ASP A 811 -29.67 -40.61 -11.12
CA ASP A 811 -30.93 -40.12 -11.71
C ASP A 811 -32.18 -40.52 -10.89
N THR A 812 -32.09 -40.38 -9.56
CA THR A 812 -33.13 -40.76 -8.55
C THR A 812 -33.38 -42.25 -8.33
N LEU A 813 -32.68 -43.14 -9.04
CA LEU A 813 -32.83 -44.58 -8.89
C LEU A 813 -32.33 -45.07 -7.52
N ASN A 814 -33.01 -46.07 -6.97
CA ASN A 814 -32.64 -46.72 -5.73
C ASN A 814 -31.40 -47.60 -5.94
N GLU A 815 -30.29 -47.17 -5.37
CA GLU A 815 -28.99 -47.80 -5.49
C GLU A 815 -29.00 -49.29 -5.07
N SER A 816 -29.78 -49.63 -4.04
CA SER A 816 -29.89 -51.01 -3.52
C SER A 816 -30.59 -51.97 -4.48
N GLU A 817 -31.32 -51.42 -5.46
CA GLU A 817 -32.07 -52.17 -6.46
C GLU A 817 -31.37 -52.14 -7.83
N LEU A 818 -30.16 -51.58 -7.94
CA LEU A 818 -29.44 -51.51 -9.21
C LEU A 818 -28.87 -52.86 -9.65
N GLY A 819 -29.10 -53.20 -10.92
CA GLY A 819 -28.46 -54.33 -11.58
C GLY A 819 -28.06 -53.99 -13.02
N LEU A 820 -27.22 -54.83 -13.61
CA LEU A 820 -26.67 -54.58 -14.93
C LEU A 820 -27.62 -54.99 -16.05
N TYR A 821 -27.60 -54.17 -17.09
CA TYR A 821 -28.28 -54.39 -18.35
C TYR A 821 -27.25 -54.35 -19.47
N LYS A 822 -27.40 -55.27 -20.43
CA LYS A 822 -26.53 -55.37 -21.61
C LYS A 822 -27.29 -55.05 -22.87
N SER A 823 -26.65 -54.34 -23.79
CA SER A 823 -27.14 -54.08 -25.14
C SER A 823 -26.11 -54.52 -26.18
N THR A 824 -26.57 -55.18 -27.24
CA THR A 824 -25.76 -55.66 -28.37
C THR A 824 -26.01 -54.87 -29.66
N ASN A 825 -26.90 -53.88 -29.62
CA ASN A 825 -27.32 -53.08 -30.77
C ASN A 825 -27.11 -51.57 -30.57
N GLY A 826 -26.03 -51.19 -29.88
CA GLY A 826 -25.65 -49.80 -29.68
C GLY A 826 -26.55 -49.02 -28.71
N GLY A 827 -27.21 -49.71 -27.77
CA GLY A 827 -28.08 -49.08 -26.77
C GLY A 827 -29.52 -48.86 -27.21
N LEU A 828 -29.98 -49.47 -28.30
CA LEU A 828 -31.38 -49.39 -28.72
C LEU A 828 -32.30 -50.25 -27.84
N ASN A 829 -31.88 -51.47 -27.52
CA ASN A 829 -32.59 -52.38 -26.60
C ASN A 829 -31.62 -52.95 -25.57
N TYR A 830 -32.11 -53.18 -24.36
CA TYR A 830 -31.34 -53.74 -23.26
C TYR A 830 -31.99 -54.99 -22.69
N SER A 831 -31.17 -55.94 -22.25
CA SER A 831 -31.58 -57.13 -21.50
C SER A 831 -30.97 -57.09 -20.11
N PHE A 832 -31.80 -57.35 -19.10
CA PHE A 832 -31.31 -57.53 -17.73
C PHE A 832 -30.46 -58.79 -17.66
N ILE A 833 -29.34 -58.71 -16.96
CA ILE A 833 -28.36 -59.81 -16.86
C ILE A 833 -27.89 -60.06 -15.42
N GLY A 834 -28.43 -59.32 -14.44
CA GLY A 834 -28.11 -59.47 -13.03
C GLY A 834 -26.96 -58.60 -12.55
N GLY A 835 -26.31 -59.01 -11.46
CA GLY A 835 -25.26 -58.28 -10.78
C GLY A 835 -25.61 -58.01 -9.33
N ALA A 836 -24.61 -58.00 -8.46
CA ALA A 836 -24.77 -57.68 -7.04
C ALA A 836 -24.40 -56.22 -6.79
N SER A 837 -25.36 -55.42 -6.33
CA SER A 837 -25.13 -54.02 -5.89
C SER A 837 -24.39 -53.99 -4.56
N ASP A 838 -23.43 -53.10 -4.45
CA ASP A 838 -22.65 -52.79 -3.24
C ASP A 838 -22.61 -51.26 -3.09
N THR A 839 -23.62 -50.76 -2.37
CA THR A 839 -23.90 -49.33 -2.14
C THR A 839 -22.86 -48.64 -1.26
N ALA A 840 -22.02 -49.41 -0.55
CA ALA A 840 -20.95 -48.82 0.26
C ALA A 840 -19.74 -48.42 -0.59
N ASN A 841 -19.58 -49.05 -1.76
CA ASN A 841 -18.45 -48.85 -2.66
C ASN A 841 -18.88 -48.36 -4.06
N ASN A 842 -20.14 -47.97 -4.21
CA ASN A 842 -20.80 -47.48 -5.43
C ASN A 842 -20.46 -48.35 -6.63
N GLN A 843 -20.74 -49.64 -6.52
CA GLN A 843 -20.40 -50.63 -7.54
C GLN A 843 -21.45 -51.73 -7.72
N ILE A 844 -21.54 -52.26 -8.95
CA ILE A 844 -22.30 -53.48 -9.24
C ILE A 844 -21.35 -54.52 -9.82
N THR A 845 -21.32 -55.71 -9.23
CA THR A 845 -20.43 -56.81 -9.67
C THR A 845 -21.20 -57.93 -10.33
N LEU A 846 -20.81 -58.28 -11.56
CA LEU A 846 -21.31 -59.46 -12.28
C LEU A 846 -20.16 -60.35 -12.71
N THR A 847 -20.31 -61.66 -12.52
CA THR A 847 -19.33 -62.70 -12.91
C THR A 847 -19.88 -63.54 -14.06
N GLY A 848 -19.02 -64.31 -14.73
CA GLY A 848 -19.45 -65.24 -15.79
C GLY A 848 -19.77 -64.58 -17.14
N ILE A 849 -19.24 -63.37 -17.39
CA ILE A 849 -19.50 -62.63 -18.64
C ILE A 849 -18.70 -63.25 -19.78
N ASN A 850 -19.38 -63.78 -20.79
CA ASN A 850 -18.72 -64.45 -21.92
C ASN A 850 -18.29 -63.50 -23.06
N ASP A 851 -18.93 -62.35 -23.17
CA ASP A 851 -18.68 -61.34 -24.18
C ASP A 851 -19.17 -59.97 -23.69
N PHE A 852 -18.40 -58.92 -24.02
CA PHE A 852 -18.70 -57.52 -23.75
C PHE A 852 -19.40 -56.83 -24.93
N SER A 853 -20.00 -55.67 -24.66
CA SER A 853 -20.78 -54.85 -25.61
C SER A 853 -21.06 -53.50 -24.93
N ARG A 854 -22.27 -52.93 -25.07
CA ARG A 854 -22.74 -51.82 -24.23
C ARG A 854 -23.36 -52.31 -22.91
N TRP A 855 -23.02 -51.65 -21.80
CA TRP A 855 -23.45 -51.96 -20.45
C TRP A 855 -23.94 -50.71 -19.73
N SER A 856 -25.05 -50.82 -19.00
CA SER A 856 -25.59 -49.77 -18.13
C SER A 856 -26.26 -50.40 -16.91
N ALA A 857 -26.72 -49.59 -15.95
CA ALA A 857 -27.39 -50.07 -14.74
C ALA A 857 -28.75 -49.39 -14.52
N SER A 858 -29.73 -50.13 -14.01
CA SER A 858 -31.06 -49.64 -13.65
C SER A 858 -31.66 -50.52 -12.54
N GLU A 859 -32.75 -50.07 -11.92
CA GLU A 859 -33.47 -50.84 -10.90
C GLU A 859 -33.99 -52.17 -11.45
N TYR A 860 -33.95 -53.25 -10.66
CA TYR A 860 -34.60 -54.53 -10.94
C TYR A 860 -35.57 -54.92 -9.81
N SER A 861 -36.71 -55.55 -10.14
CA SER A 861 -37.68 -56.06 -9.16
C SER A 861 -38.07 -57.51 -9.46
N PHE A 862 -38.17 -58.35 -8.41
CA PHE A 862 -38.65 -59.73 -8.48
C PHE A 862 -40.02 -59.85 -7.77
N PRO A 863 -40.95 -60.71 -8.23
CA PRO A 863 -42.16 -61.02 -7.47
C PRO A 863 -41.83 -61.74 -6.15
N MET A 864 -42.41 -61.28 -5.02
CA MET A 864 -42.34 -61.96 -3.72
C MET A 864 -43.54 -62.90 -3.53
N PRO A 865 -43.41 -64.02 -2.80
CA PRO A 865 -44.53 -64.88 -2.44
C PRO A 865 -45.49 -64.18 -1.47
N ALA A 866 -46.76 -64.60 -1.49
CA ALA A 866 -47.81 -64.22 -0.56
C ALA A 866 -47.99 -65.29 0.53
N SER A 867 -47.98 -64.88 1.80
CA SER A 867 -48.20 -65.74 2.97
C SER A 867 -49.70 -65.79 3.32
N ILE A 868 -50.36 -66.92 3.08
CA ILE A 868 -51.79 -67.10 3.38
C ILE A 868 -51.97 -68.14 4.48
N THR A 869 -52.58 -67.75 5.60
CA THR A 869 -52.89 -68.62 6.73
C THR A 869 -54.35 -69.09 6.64
N LEU A 870 -54.57 -70.41 6.62
CA LEU A 870 -55.91 -71.01 6.57
C LEU A 870 -55.89 -72.44 7.14
N ILE A 871 -57.04 -72.91 7.62
CA ILE A 871 -57.21 -74.26 8.14
C ILE A 871 -58.38 -74.90 7.42
N ILE A 872 -58.22 -76.14 6.94
CA ILE A 872 -59.32 -76.97 6.46
C ILE A 872 -59.92 -77.69 7.67
N GLU A 873 -61.23 -77.51 7.90
CA GLU A 873 -61.92 -77.96 9.11
C GLU A 873 -61.65 -79.42 9.45
N GLY A 874 -61.80 -80.31 8.47
CA GLY A 874 -61.64 -81.75 8.68
C GLY A 874 -60.22 -82.12 9.13
N LEU A 875 -59.19 -81.47 8.57
CA LEU A 875 -57.79 -81.78 8.83
C LEU A 875 -57.30 -81.33 10.22
N LEU A 876 -58.00 -80.43 10.91
CA LEU A 876 -57.58 -79.93 12.23
C LEU A 876 -57.90 -80.94 13.34
N ASP A 877 -56.85 -81.43 14.00
CA ASP A 877 -56.97 -82.20 15.24
C ASP A 877 -57.10 -81.26 16.44
N GLU A 878 -58.20 -81.39 17.18
CA GLU A 878 -58.55 -80.47 18.27
C GLU A 878 -57.71 -80.64 19.53
N ILE A 879 -56.98 -81.75 19.66
CA ILE A 879 -56.17 -82.07 20.84
C ILE A 879 -54.74 -81.57 20.66
N THR A 880 -54.14 -81.88 19.51
CA THR A 880 -52.76 -81.56 19.17
C THR A 880 -52.61 -80.19 18.53
N PHE A 881 -53.69 -79.61 18.01
CA PHE A 881 -53.67 -78.41 17.17
C PHE A 881 -52.73 -78.55 15.97
N LEU A 882 -52.55 -79.77 15.46
CA LEU A 882 -51.82 -80.03 14.22
C LEU A 882 -52.81 -80.38 13.10
N LEU A 883 -52.36 -80.27 11.86
CA LEU A 883 -53.09 -80.83 10.72
C LEU A 883 -52.75 -82.31 10.61
N ASN A 884 -53.77 -83.17 10.60
CA ASN A 884 -53.61 -84.62 10.45
C ASN A 884 -52.92 -85.00 9.13
N SER A 885 -53.05 -84.15 8.11
CA SER A 885 -52.36 -84.27 6.84
C SER A 885 -51.90 -82.90 6.33
N VAL A 886 -50.67 -82.84 5.80
CA VAL A 886 -50.15 -81.67 5.07
C VAL A 886 -50.59 -81.78 3.63
N ASP A 887 -51.45 -80.87 3.20
CA ASP A 887 -52.10 -80.93 1.89
C ASP A 887 -51.89 -79.66 1.07
N THR A 888 -52.07 -79.78 -0.25
CA THR A 888 -51.99 -78.69 -1.21
C THR A 888 -53.30 -77.93 -1.31
N VAL A 889 -53.20 -76.60 -1.28
CA VAL A 889 -54.30 -75.66 -1.49
C VAL A 889 -53.98 -74.83 -2.73
N THR A 890 -54.99 -74.52 -3.52
CA THR A 890 -54.86 -73.57 -4.64
C THR A 890 -55.44 -72.22 -4.22
N ILE A 891 -54.64 -71.16 -4.33
CA ILE A 891 -55.05 -69.78 -4.11
C ILE A 891 -55.17 -69.07 -5.45
N LEU A 892 -56.29 -68.39 -5.68
CA LEU A 892 -56.54 -67.57 -6.87
C LEU A 892 -56.64 -66.10 -6.46
N LEU A 893 -56.15 -65.20 -7.32
CA LEU A 893 -56.45 -63.77 -7.22
C LEU A 893 -57.51 -63.40 -8.25
N ALA A 894 -58.64 -62.85 -7.79
CA ALA A 894 -59.70 -62.33 -8.63
C ALA A 894 -59.80 -60.82 -8.53
N ASN A 895 -60.17 -60.13 -9.61
CA ASN A 895 -60.45 -58.68 -9.56
C ASN A 895 -61.40 -58.35 -8.41
N SER A 896 -61.23 -57.19 -7.77
CA SER A 896 -62.11 -56.70 -6.69
C SER A 896 -63.45 -56.13 -7.18
N THR A 897 -63.66 -56.05 -8.49
CA THR A 897 -64.89 -55.52 -9.13
C THR A 897 -65.47 -56.48 -10.16
N PRO A 898 -66.81 -56.51 -10.36
CA PRO A 898 -67.45 -57.33 -11.39
C PRO A 898 -66.82 -57.09 -12.78
N PRO A 899 -66.56 -58.13 -13.60
CA PRO A 899 -67.01 -59.53 -13.47
C PRO A 899 -66.08 -60.45 -12.65
N TYR A 900 -65.22 -59.90 -11.77
CA TYR A 900 -64.34 -60.67 -10.86
C TYR A 900 -63.47 -61.74 -11.54
N ASN A 901 -62.91 -61.41 -12.73
CA ASN A 901 -62.03 -62.32 -13.46
C ASN A 901 -60.82 -62.75 -12.62
N ILE A 902 -60.42 -64.03 -12.75
CA ILE A 902 -59.17 -64.55 -12.20
C ILE A 902 -57.98 -63.94 -12.95
N ILE A 903 -57.04 -63.38 -12.21
CA ILE A 903 -55.84 -62.70 -12.72
C ILE A 903 -54.62 -63.61 -12.65
N ASP A 904 -54.49 -64.34 -11.56
CA ASP A 904 -53.37 -65.26 -11.36
C ASP A 904 -53.74 -66.37 -10.37
N SER A 905 -52.91 -67.41 -10.31
CA SER A 905 -53.11 -68.57 -9.45
C SER A 905 -51.79 -69.12 -8.94
N SER A 906 -51.78 -69.64 -7.72
CA SER A 906 -50.64 -70.36 -7.15
C SER A 906 -51.13 -71.54 -6.31
N ARG A 907 -50.34 -72.63 -6.28
CA ARG A 907 -50.64 -73.82 -5.49
C ARG A 907 -49.45 -74.15 -4.59
N SER A 908 -49.72 -74.42 -3.31
CA SER A 908 -48.71 -74.69 -2.28
C SER A 908 -49.29 -75.55 -1.16
N THR A 909 -48.44 -76.12 -0.31
CA THR A 909 -48.87 -76.86 0.89
C THR A 909 -49.07 -75.92 2.08
N ILE A 910 -49.96 -76.28 2.99
CA ILE A 910 -50.16 -75.55 4.26
C ILE A 910 -49.30 -76.19 5.37
N ASP A 911 -48.53 -75.38 6.10
CA ASP A 911 -47.73 -75.86 7.24
C ASP A 911 -48.62 -76.35 8.39
N SER A 912 -48.33 -77.54 8.93
CA SER A 912 -49.16 -78.17 9.97
C SER A 912 -49.14 -77.45 11.32
N ILE A 913 -48.17 -76.55 11.58
CA ILE A 913 -47.99 -75.90 12.88
C ILE A 913 -48.55 -74.48 12.83
N ASN A 914 -48.16 -73.72 11.80
CA ASN A 914 -48.51 -72.30 11.68
C ASN A 914 -49.70 -72.05 10.74
N TYR A 915 -50.16 -73.08 10.02
CA TYR A 915 -51.27 -73.04 9.05
C TYR A 915 -51.07 -72.09 7.88
N THR A 916 -49.82 -71.68 7.62
CA THR A 916 -49.46 -70.75 6.54
C THR A 916 -48.91 -71.51 5.33
N GLY A 917 -49.34 -71.10 4.14
CA GLY A 917 -48.72 -71.48 2.86
C GLY A 917 -48.14 -70.26 2.15
N GLU A 918 -47.10 -70.48 1.35
CA GLU A 918 -46.43 -69.46 0.53
C GLU A 918 -46.81 -69.61 -0.94
N PHE A 919 -47.32 -68.53 -1.55
CA PHE A 919 -47.95 -68.55 -2.87
C PHE A 919 -47.34 -67.49 -3.82
N LEU A 920 -46.73 -67.90 -4.93
CA LEU A 920 -46.07 -66.98 -5.86
C LEU A 920 -46.97 -66.63 -7.05
N PHE A 921 -47.40 -65.37 -7.13
CA PHE A 921 -48.16 -64.82 -8.26
C PHE A 921 -47.18 -64.15 -9.23
N SER A 922 -46.90 -64.80 -10.36
CA SER A 922 -45.89 -64.35 -11.33
C SER A 922 -46.43 -63.37 -12.38
N ASN A 923 -47.75 -63.30 -12.54
CA ASN A 923 -48.42 -62.55 -13.59
C ASN A 923 -49.36 -61.46 -13.06
N ALA A 924 -49.64 -61.44 -11.76
CA ALA A 924 -50.49 -60.44 -11.14
C ALA A 924 -49.80 -59.05 -11.10
N PRO A 925 -50.41 -57.99 -11.64
CA PRO A 925 -49.96 -56.61 -11.40
C PRO A 925 -50.32 -56.16 -9.97
N SER A 926 -49.73 -55.05 -9.50
CA SER A 926 -50.17 -54.44 -8.24
C SER A 926 -51.63 -53.98 -8.35
N GLY A 927 -52.46 -54.28 -7.35
CA GLY A 927 -53.89 -54.03 -7.38
C GLY A 927 -54.63 -54.51 -6.13
N VAL A 928 -55.97 -54.41 -6.13
CA VAL A 928 -56.83 -54.93 -5.06
C VAL A 928 -57.57 -56.15 -5.59
N TYR A 929 -57.43 -57.29 -4.92
CA TYR A 929 -57.94 -58.59 -5.37
C TYR A 929 -58.69 -59.33 -4.26
N TYR A 930 -59.69 -60.12 -4.63
CA TYR A 930 -60.19 -61.17 -3.74
C TYR A 930 -59.23 -62.37 -3.79
N ILE A 931 -58.98 -62.95 -2.61
CA ILE A 931 -58.19 -64.17 -2.44
C ILE A 931 -59.18 -65.33 -2.35
N ILE A 932 -59.07 -66.30 -3.26
CA ILE A 932 -59.98 -67.47 -3.29
C ILE A 932 -59.21 -68.71 -2.88
N VAL A 933 -59.73 -69.42 -1.88
CA VAL A 933 -59.22 -70.70 -1.39
C VAL A 933 -59.96 -71.84 -2.07
N LYS A 934 -59.22 -72.75 -2.70
CA LYS A 934 -59.73 -74.04 -3.20
C LYS A 934 -58.92 -75.20 -2.62
N HIS A 935 -59.60 -76.13 -1.97
CA HIS A 935 -59.04 -77.36 -1.43
C HIS A 935 -59.86 -78.56 -1.93
N ARG A 936 -59.25 -79.74 -2.03
CA ARG A 936 -59.86 -80.92 -2.69
C ARG A 936 -61.18 -81.41 -2.08
N ASN A 937 -61.44 -81.07 -0.82
CA ASN A 937 -62.58 -81.56 -0.03
C ASN A 937 -63.22 -80.44 0.84
N GLY A 938 -62.91 -79.18 0.52
CA GLY A 938 -63.36 -78.01 1.27
C GLY A 938 -64.13 -77.05 0.39
N ILE A 939 -65.05 -76.29 1.01
CA ILE A 939 -65.87 -75.30 0.32
C ILE A 939 -64.99 -74.18 -0.26
N GLU A 940 -65.26 -73.76 -1.50
CA GLU A 940 -64.61 -72.59 -2.07
C GLU A 940 -64.89 -71.36 -1.19
N THR A 941 -63.83 -70.70 -0.71
CA THR A 941 -63.95 -69.58 0.22
C THR A 941 -63.23 -68.35 -0.30
N TRP A 942 -63.91 -67.21 -0.30
CA TRP A 942 -63.38 -65.92 -0.74
C TRP A 942 -62.98 -65.07 0.46
N SER A 943 -61.93 -64.28 0.35
CA SER A 943 -61.54 -63.28 1.36
C SER A 943 -62.65 -62.26 1.59
N LYS A 944 -62.61 -61.59 2.75
CA LYS A 944 -63.57 -60.57 3.18
C LYS A 944 -63.93 -59.53 2.10
N SER A 945 -65.10 -58.91 2.27
CA SER A 945 -65.60 -57.86 1.38
C SER A 945 -64.61 -56.71 1.19
N GLY A 946 -64.41 -56.27 -0.05
CA GLY A 946 -63.49 -55.20 -0.43
C GLY A 946 -62.14 -55.66 -1.00
N GLY A 947 -61.78 -56.94 -0.85
CA GLY A 947 -60.51 -57.50 -1.33
C GLY A 947 -59.28 -57.02 -0.56
N GLU A 948 -58.11 -57.46 -1.00
CA GLU A 948 -56.81 -57.21 -0.38
C GLU A 948 -55.82 -56.58 -1.36
N ILE A 949 -54.95 -55.70 -0.85
CA ILE A 949 -53.94 -55.02 -1.64
C ILE A 949 -52.77 -55.96 -1.91
N TYR A 950 -52.53 -56.28 -3.17
CA TYR A 950 -51.33 -56.94 -3.65
C TYR A 950 -50.40 -55.92 -4.33
N ASN A 951 -49.12 -55.92 -3.97
CA ASN A 951 -48.10 -55.09 -4.63
C ASN A 951 -46.96 -55.98 -5.13
N ILE A 952 -46.57 -55.85 -6.39
CA ILE A 952 -45.44 -56.58 -6.96
C ILE A 952 -44.18 -56.33 -6.11
N GLY A 953 -43.49 -57.40 -5.73
CA GLY A 953 -42.26 -57.34 -4.93
C GLY A 953 -42.48 -57.06 -3.44
N LYS A 954 -43.72 -57.04 -2.94
CA LYS A 954 -44.04 -57.01 -1.51
C LYS A 954 -44.80 -58.28 -1.12
N ASN A 955 -44.59 -58.77 0.10
CA ASN A 955 -45.33 -59.91 0.63
C ASN A 955 -46.80 -59.51 0.91
N LEU A 956 -47.75 -60.26 0.37
CA LEU A 956 -49.18 -60.18 0.71
C LEU A 956 -49.45 -61.16 1.85
N ILE A 957 -49.92 -60.66 2.99
CA ILE A 957 -50.22 -61.48 4.18
C ILE A 957 -51.74 -61.49 4.40
N TYR A 958 -52.35 -62.67 4.43
CA TYR A 958 -53.78 -62.80 4.74
C TYR A 958 -54.05 -64.00 5.64
N ASP A 959 -54.84 -63.82 6.70
CA ASP A 959 -55.12 -64.86 7.69
C ASP A 959 -56.63 -65.09 7.82
N PHE A 960 -57.08 -66.24 7.35
CA PHE A 960 -58.47 -66.70 7.41
C PHE A 960 -58.87 -67.20 8.81
N THR A 961 -57.94 -67.41 9.74
CA THR A 961 -58.18 -68.13 10.99
C THR A 961 -58.54 -67.23 12.18
N ILE A 962 -58.36 -65.91 12.02
CA ILE A 962 -58.48 -64.93 13.11
C ILE A 962 -59.93 -64.51 13.44
N ALA A 963 -60.82 -64.49 12.45
CA ALA A 963 -62.21 -64.08 12.63
C ALA A 963 -63.08 -64.64 11.49
N GLN A 964 -64.35 -64.93 11.77
CA GLN A 964 -65.33 -65.36 10.76
C GLN A 964 -65.43 -64.35 9.60
N THR A 965 -65.27 -63.07 9.91
CA THR A 965 -65.33 -61.95 8.97
C THR A 965 -64.16 -61.88 7.99
N GLN A 966 -63.20 -62.80 8.08
CA GLN A 966 -62.15 -62.95 7.06
C GLN A 966 -62.65 -63.74 5.83
N ALA A 967 -63.78 -64.43 5.92
CA ALA A 967 -64.46 -64.94 4.74
C ALA A 967 -65.58 -64.02 4.28
N TYR A 968 -65.78 -63.94 2.97
CA TYR A 968 -66.91 -63.23 2.40
C TYR A 968 -68.22 -63.86 2.89
N GLY A 969 -69.10 -63.04 3.46
CA GLY A 969 -70.37 -63.52 4.02
C GLY A 969 -70.23 -64.45 5.22
N ASP A 970 -69.11 -64.37 5.96
CA ASP A 970 -68.87 -65.16 7.17
C ASP A 970 -68.85 -66.69 6.93
N ASN A 971 -68.48 -67.12 5.71
CA ASN A 971 -68.52 -68.51 5.24
C ASN A 971 -67.39 -69.42 5.80
N GLN A 972 -67.30 -69.50 7.13
CA GLN A 972 -66.32 -70.30 7.89
C GLN A 972 -66.92 -70.83 9.19
N ILE A 973 -66.31 -71.90 9.73
CA ILE A 973 -66.69 -72.52 11.01
C ILE A 973 -65.65 -72.31 12.10
N SER A 974 -66.09 -72.13 13.34
CA SER A 974 -65.19 -72.11 14.50
C SER A 974 -64.99 -73.54 15.01
N LYS A 975 -63.74 -74.02 14.95
CA LYS A 975 -63.31 -75.32 15.48
C LYS A 975 -62.09 -75.13 16.36
N ALA A 976 -62.12 -75.66 17.59
CA ALA A 976 -61.07 -75.51 18.60
C ALA A 976 -60.58 -74.05 18.81
N GLY A 977 -61.48 -73.06 18.67
CA GLY A 977 -61.16 -71.63 18.85
C GLY A 977 -60.51 -70.94 17.65
N ARG A 978 -60.43 -71.58 16.48
CA ARG A 978 -59.95 -71.00 15.22
C ARG A 978 -60.99 -71.11 14.12
N TRP A 979 -60.96 -70.15 13.19
CA TRP A 979 -61.84 -70.18 12.02
C TRP A 979 -61.24 -71.07 10.92
N CYS A 980 -62.05 -72.01 10.46
CA CYS A 980 -61.68 -73.02 9.49
C CYS A 980 -62.59 -72.93 8.26
N ILE A 981 -62.04 -73.33 7.12
CA ILE A 981 -62.78 -73.55 5.88
C ILE A 981 -63.58 -74.83 6.02
N TYR A 982 -64.89 -74.78 5.78
CA TYR A 982 -65.77 -75.93 5.88
C TYR A 982 -65.29 -77.11 5.02
N SER A 983 -65.36 -78.31 5.56
CA SER A 983 -65.06 -79.56 4.84
C SER A 983 -66.33 -80.32 4.46
N GLY A 984 -66.33 -80.97 3.30
CA GLY A 984 -67.43 -81.83 2.87
C GLY A 984 -67.89 -81.63 1.43
N ASP A 985 -67.44 -80.58 0.73
CA ASP A 985 -67.70 -80.38 -0.70
C ASP A 985 -66.71 -81.24 -1.51
N VAL A 986 -66.99 -82.53 -1.63
CA VAL A 986 -66.08 -83.51 -2.25
C VAL A 986 -66.30 -83.61 -3.77
N ASN A 987 -67.48 -83.21 -4.26
CA ASN A 987 -67.77 -83.13 -5.68
C ASN A 987 -67.41 -81.76 -6.31
N GLN A 988 -67.08 -80.75 -5.48
CA GLN A 988 -66.67 -79.39 -5.86
C GLN A 988 -67.77 -78.61 -6.62
N ASP A 989 -69.04 -78.86 -6.30
CA ASP A 989 -70.18 -78.15 -6.89
C ASP A 989 -70.55 -76.85 -6.14
N GLY A 990 -69.94 -76.63 -4.98
CA GLY A 990 -70.11 -75.44 -4.16
C GLY A 990 -71.26 -75.52 -3.14
N ILE A 991 -71.81 -76.70 -2.88
CA ILE A 991 -72.82 -76.98 -1.86
C ILE A 991 -72.36 -78.24 -1.11
N ILE A 992 -72.53 -78.28 0.22
CA ILE A 992 -72.30 -79.52 0.99
C ILE A 992 -73.65 -80.18 1.20
N GLU A 993 -73.96 -81.23 0.43
CA GLU A 993 -75.28 -81.86 0.49
C GLU A 993 -75.28 -83.39 0.37
N GLY A 994 -76.47 -83.97 0.14
CA GLY A 994 -76.64 -85.42 0.11
C GLY A 994 -75.82 -86.12 -0.97
N GLU A 995 -75.45 -85.43 -2.06
CA GLU A 995 -74.57 -85.99 -3.09
C GLU A 995 -73.14 -86.19 -2.59
N ASP A 996 -72.60 -85.25 -1.80
CA ASP A 996 -71.30 -85.40 -1.15
C ASP A 996 -71.30 -86.52 -0.12
N LEU A 997 -72.35 -86.57 0.71
CA LEU A 997 -72.52 -87.62 1.71
C LEU A 997 -72.60 -89.01 1.08
N LEU A 998 -73.26 -89.13 -0.09
CA LEU A 998 -73.32 -90.38 -0.83
C LEU A 998 -71.94 -90.81 -1.32
N LEU A 999 -71.10 -89.88 -1.78
CA LEU A 999 -69.73 -90.18 -2.21
C LEU A 999 -68.89 -90.66 -1.03
N ILE A 1000 -68.97 -90.00 0.12
CA ILE A 1000 -68.26 -90.38 1.34
C ILE A 1000 -68.76 -91.74 1.87
N ASP A 1001 -70.08 -91.97 1.92
CA ASP A 1001 -70.68 -93.22 2.40
C ASP A 1001 -70.31 -94.42 1.50
N ASN A 1002 -70.31 -94.24 0.17
CA ASN A 1002 -69.89 -95.28 -0.76
C ASN A 1002 -68.42 -95.66 -0.55
N ASP A 1003 -67.54 -94.67 -0.34
CA ASP A 1003 -66.12 -94.91 -0.09
C ASP A 1003 -65.86 -95.49 1.31
N ALA A 1004 -66.64 -95.07 2.31
CA ALA A 1004 -66.59 -95.63 3.66
C ALA A 1004 -67.06 -97.09 3.72
N ALA A 1005 -68.15 -97.43 3.02
CA ALA A 1005 -68.63 -98.80 2.90
C ALA A 1005 -67.63 -99.71 2.16
N GLY A 1006 -66.81 -99.12 1.29
CA GLY A 1006 -65.70 -99.76 0.59
C GLY A 1006 -64.42 -99.89 1.41
N PHE A 1007 -64.34 -99.32 2.62
CA PHE A 1007 -63.11 -99.17 3.41
C PHE A 1007 -61.97 -98.57 2.59
N LEU A 1008 -62.22 -97.46 1.89
CA LEU A 1008 -61.20 -96.80 1.09
C LEU A 1008 -60.05 -96.29 1.99
N ILE A 1009 -58.82 -96.67 1.66
CA ILE A 1009 -57.61 -96.29 2.41
C ILE A 1009 -56.67 -95.49 1.50
N GLY A 1010 -56.02 -94.47 2.06
CA GLY A 1010 -55.05 -93.63 1.40
C GLY A 1010 -55.59 -92.23 1.09
N TYR A 1011 -54.85 -91.49 0.27
CA TYR A 1011 -55.17 -90.10 -0.08
C TYR A 1011 -56.41 -90.03 -0.98
N SER A 1012 -57.59 -89.78 -0.40
CA SER A 1012 -58.88 -89.67 -1.10
C SER A 1012 -59.53 -88.30 -0.91
N VAL A 1013 -60.40 -87.86 -1.84
CA VAL A 1013 -61.20 -86.64 -1.66
C VAL A 1013 -62.27 -86.78 -0.58
N SER A 1014 -62.71 -88.01 -0.31
CA SER A 1014 -63.69 -88.38 0.73
C SER A 1014 -63.09 -88.58 2.12
N ASP A 1015 -61.76 -88.62 2.25
CA ASP A 1015 -61.05 -88.56 3.52
C ASP A 1015 -60.96 -87.09 3.95
N LEU A 1016 -61.90 -86.68 4.80
CA LEU A 1016 -62.05 -85.32 5.27
C LEU A 1016 -61.14 -85.04 6.46
N ASN A 1017 -60.98 -86.02 7.34
CA ASN A 1017 -60.22 -85.86 8.58
C ASN A 1017 -58.70 -86.03 8.37
N GLY A 1018 -58.27 -86.59 7.24
CA GLY A 1018 -56.89 -86.77 6.82
C GLY A 1018 -56.15 -87.91 7.52
N ASP A 1019 -56.85 -88.83 8.18
CA ASP A 1019 -56.24 -89.97 8.89
C ASP A 1019 -55.88 -91.15 7.97
N GLY A 1020 -56.26 -91.06 6.69
CA GLY A 1020 -55.97 -92.03 5.64
C GLY A 1020 -56.98 -93.17 5.54
N ILE A 1021 -58.11 -93.12 6.23
CA ILE A 1021 -59.20 -94.10 6.15
C ILE A 1021 -60.53 -93.37 6.01
N VAL A 1022 -61.28 -93.61 4.93
CA VAL A 1022 -62.63 -93.06 4.80
C VAL A 1022 -63.58 -93.87 5.68
N ASP A 1023 -64.16 -93.26 6.72
CA ASP A 1023 -65.09 -93.92 7.62
C ASP A 1023 -66.22 -93.02 8.14
N GLY A 1024 -66.95 -93.49 9.16
CA GLY A 1024 -68.06 -92.74 9.75
C GLY A 1024 -67.65 -91.39 10.34
N THR A 1025 -66.38 -91.16 10.65
CA THR A 1025 -65.88 -89.88 11.18
C THR A 1025 -65.76 -88.81 10.11
N ASP A 1026 -65.45 -89.16 8.86
CA ASP A 1026 -65.53 -88.24 7.72
C ASP A 1026 -66.97 -87.86 7.40
N MET A 1027 -67.85 -88.86 7.40
CA MET A 1027 -69.28 -88.66 7.16
C MET A 1027 -69.92 -87.75 8.22
N LEU A 1028 -69.43 -87.76 9.46
CA LEU A 1028 -69.88 -86.84 10.50
C LEU A 1028 -69.51 -85.37 10.20
N ILE A 1029 -68.35 -85.11 9.61
CA ILE A 1029 -67.90 -83.74 9.26
C ILE A 1029 -68.79 -83.18 8.15
N ALA A 1030 -68.91 -83.89 7.02
CA ALA A 1030 -69.79 -83.47 5.93
C ALA A 1030 -71.27 -83.45 6.37
N GLY A 1031 -71.69 -84.39 7.22
CA GLY A 1031 -73.08 -84.49 7.69
C GLY A 1031 -73.51 -83.28 8.50
N ASN A 1032 -72.66 -82.86 9.45
CA ASN A 1032 -72.90 -81.65 10.24
C ASN A 1032 -72.97 -80.39 9.36
N ASN A 1033 -72.13 -80.30 8.33
CA ASN A 1033 -72.13 -79.16 7.42
C ASN A 1033 -73.33 -79.20 6.43
N SER A 1034 -73.74 -80.39 6.01
CA SER A 1034 -74.94 -80.56 5.19
C SER A 1034 -76.22 -80.20 5.95
N ASP A 1035 -76.35 -80.62 7.21
CA ASP A 1035 -77.47 -80.25 8.09
C ASP A 1035 -77.55 -78.74 8.35
N ASN A 1036 -76.41 -78.04 8.27
CA ASN A 1036 -76.32 -76.58 8.40
C ASN A 1036 -76.48 -75.84 7.05
N PHE A 1037 -76.77 -76.55 5.95
CA PHE A 1037 -76.95 -75.97 4.61
C PHE A 1037 -75.77 -75.12 4.16
N ILE A 1038 -74.53 -75.62 4.33
CA ILE A 1038 -73.34 -74.89 3.92
C ILE A 1038 -73.20 -74.87 2.38
N TYR A 1039 -72.98 -73.69 1.81
CA TYR A 1039 -72.73 -73.46 0.37
C TYR A 1039 -71.75 -72.30 0.18
N VAL A 1040 -71.19 -72.16 -1.03
CA VAL A 1040 -70.24 -71.08 -1.36
C VAL A 1040 -70.92 -69.72 -1.31
N ILE A 1041 -70.36 -68.81 -0.51
CA ILE A 1041 -70.72 -67.38 -0.51
C ILE A 1041 -69.58 -66.57 -1.13
N LYS A 1042 -69.89 -65.79 -2.18
CA LYS A 1042 -68.92 -65.00 -2.95
C LYS A 1042 -69.50 -63.64 -3.42
N PRO A 1043 -68.66 -62.65 -3.80
CA PRO A 1043 -69.04 -61.28 -4.13
C PRO A 1043 -69.96 -61.06 -5.34
#